data_AF-A0A1H8J274-F1
#
_entry.id   AF-A0A1H8J274-F1
#
_cell.length_a   1.000
_cell.length_b   1.000
_cell.length_c   1.000
_cell.angle_alpha   90.00
_cell.angle_beta   90.00
_cell.angle_gamma   90.00
#
_symmetry.space_group_name_H-M   'P 1'
#
loop_
_entity.id
_entity.type
_entity.pdbx_description
1 polymer ?
#
loop_
_entity_poly.entity_id
_entity_poly.type
_entity_poly.pdbx_seq_one_letter_code
_entity_poly.pdbx_strand_id
1 'polypeptide(L)'
;MLRNMLKYGICGVLAAALIASCFVTDAKKSEAAPVLETITYGAQSSFGSVQGVNNWFNMKKSGTTYSYLSQYDATAPAKWKEASGYPYVRDSFFHPETTLDAVKKWVAPQAGNIEITGTITKVNASSNGVIARIYKNTAQLWSATVTSSADVTPSGVSDIHVEAGDAIYFTIGANGNMSFDETNWSPVIKMTTAVKLEAEGYDAMSGVTASMTTDTGGGSQVGSFDADDYLIFKDVNLSGGYKTLEARVAAIATGNKFEVRLDSLTGPVISTFTVANTDSWSTFETQVWPIVGSATGVHNLYFKGVIGSGIANFNWFRLTNNNTRGATVPFTTYEAEGSTLGGGATLNNDTAVKKEASSGKSYVHLDATGESVMWTNVRDANRLVLRYSIPQNTSGSIALYVNGVKRQDLALTSTFNYDTAPGSTYVRSFDDKDFVVELNAGDTVKIQKDSGNSLAWYGIDLIDLETAGAPLAMPANFISVKSAPYNAVGDGVADDTTAIQDAVNAAATAGKAVWFPPGTYNQSDKLQVPSGMTIKGAGIWYSHLHSTITNSDWGGDVGFQINDNTTISDLRISGVDTQRDSRYGIIITTTAGAGSNNVLQNLWGEHVGCFEGWNDWSNSVIQNNRIMNTYFDAIHWGDGGDANNLAQNNFMRGLGDDGVAQVNLMNFETVAHNNTAQFNTIIASYWGRGMSDVGGSSLIYRDNVIDSTYNAGMIVTTEPVEPTKPSYTINGLKFQRNTINNAGHTGHNHASLHFWLDVNPMQNVRIELNTITNGETEGIHIDNTAYGDSGGRTQFSFNIASGNTLASYTNASSLVVPTLNGNSGF
;
A
#
# COMPACT_ATOMS: atom_id res chain seq x y z
N MET A 1 5.24 -82.84 29.19
CA MET A 1 5.74 -81.97 30.27
C MET A 1 5.60 -80.53 29.79
N LEU A 2 4.41 -79.93 29.72
CA LEU A 2 3.50 -79.45 30.76
C LEU A 2 4.07 -78.30 31.63
N ARG A 3 3.47 -77.09 31.45
CA ARG A 3 3.23 -75.98 32.42
C ARG A 3 4.40 -75.02 32.73
N ASN A 4 4.26 -73.70 32.90
CA ASN A 4 3.16 -72.71 33.03
C ASN A 4 3.78 -71.30 32.83
N MET A 5 3.27 -70.37 32.01
CA MET A 5 2.20 -69.36 32.21
C MET A 5 2.24 -68.45 33.48
N LEU A 6 2.28 -67.13 33.20
CA LEU A 6 1.78 -65.94 33.93
C LEU A 6 2.44 -65.51 35.26
N LYS A 7 2.71 -64.19 35.41
CA LYS A 7 1.86 -63.22 36.15
C LYS A 7 2.49 -61.80 36.26
N TYR A 8 1.69 -60.79 35.88
CA TYR A 8 1.43 -59.45 36.45
C TYR A 8 2.49 -58.63 37.24
N GLY A 9 2.47 -57.30 37.04
CA GLY A 9 2.68 -56.35 38.14
C GLY A 9 3.17 -54.94 37.76
N ILE A 10 2.27 -53.97 37.86
CA ILE A 10 2.41 -52.52 37.68
C ILE A 10 3.23 -51.85 38.80
N CYS A 11 3.96 -50.75 38.49
CA CYS A 11 4.11 -49.47 39.25
C CYS A 11 5.56 -48.91 39.32
N GLY A 12 5.70 -47.62 38.98
CA GLY A 12 6.22 -46.65 39.95
C GLY A 12 7.66 -46.11 39.83
N VAL A 13 7.79 -44.98 39.11
CA VAL A 13 8.47 -43.72 39.50
C VAL A 13 9.97 -43.69 39.89
N LEU A 14 10.71 -42.92 39.07
CA LEU A 14 11.88 -42.04 39.30
C LEU A 14 12.87 -42.32 40.46
N ALA A 15 14.18 -42.34 40.13
CA ALA A 15 15.13 -41.33 40.63
C ALA A 15 16.50 -41.39 39.90
N ALA A 16 17.10 -40.20 39.85
CA ALA A 16 18.26 -39.69 39.13
C ALA A 16 19.60 -40.45 39.13
N ALA A 17 20.40 -40.01 38.14
CA ALA A 17 21.85 -39.77 38.14
C ALA A 17 22.73 -40.77 37.39
N LEU A 18 23.16 -40.38 36.18
CA LEU A 18 24.53 -40.64 35.75
C LEU A 18 25.09 -39.43 35.00
N ILE A 19 26.12 -38.84 35.60
CA ILE A 19 27.03 -37.87 35.01
C ILE A 19 27.78 -38.58 33.89
N ALA A 20 27.67 -38.08 32.66
CA ALA A 20 28.58 -38.41 31.56
C ALA A 20 29.07 -37.09 30.96
N SER A 21 30.29 -36.71 31.34
CA SER A 21 31.02 -35.60 30.79
C SER A 21 31.54 -35.93 29.39
N CYS A 22 31.30 -34.97 28.49
CA CYS A 22 32.20 -34.52 27.44
C CYS A 22 32.69 -35.54 26.42
N PHE A 23 31.91 -35.69 25.35
CA PHE A 23 32.39 -35.32 24.02
C PHE A 23 31.30 -34.47 23.37
N VAL A 24 31.40 -33.15 23.55
CA VAL A 24 30.75 -32.21 22.65
C VAL A 24 31.44 -32.42 21.31
N THR A 25 30.83 -33.24 20.46
CA THR A 25 31.09 -33.12 19.04
C THR A 25 30.57 -31.73 18.68
N ASP A 26 31.47 -30.87 18.20
CA ASP A 26 31.09 -29.63 17.52
C ASP A 26 29.99 -30.01 16.52
N ALA A 27 28.75 -29.68 16.85
CA ALA A 27 27.70 -29.62 15.87
C ALA A 27 28.20 -28.57 14.89
N LYS A 28 28.72 -29.02 13.74
CA LYS A 28 29.05 -28.16 12.61
C LYS A 28 27.87 -27.20 12.46
N LYS A 29 28.12 -25.94 12.83
CA LYS A 29 27.25 -24.81 12.51
C LYS A 29 26.99 -24.97 11.01
N SER A 30 25.74 -25.23 10.60
CA SER A 30 25.42 -25.16 9.18
C SER A 30 25.84 -23.77 8.74
N GLU A 31 26.65 -23.65 7.69
CA GLU A 31 26.93 -22.37 7.05
C GLU A 31 25.58 -21.68 6.85
N ALA A 32 25.29 -20.65 7.65
CA ALA A 32 24.02 -19.94 7.58
C ALA A 32 24.18 -18.91 6.46
N ALA A 33 24.21 -19.42 5.23
CA ALA A 33 24.32 -18.61 4.03
C ALA A 33 23.22 -17.53 4.04
N PRO A 34 23.46 -16.37 3.41
CA PRO A 34 22.45 -15.34 3.24
C PRO A 34 21.13 -15.94 2.72
N VAL A 35 20.03 -15.68 3.42
CA VAL A 35 18.71 -16.19 3.06
C VAL A 35 18.09 -15.23 2.05
N LEU A 36 18.01 -15.68 0.79
CA LEU A 36 17.36 -14.92 -0.27
C LEU A 36 15.84 -15.02 -0.13
N GLU A 37 15.18 -13.88 -0.02
CA GLU A 37 13.73 -13.79 -0.06
C GLU A 37 13.26 -13.53 -1.50
N THR A 38 12.38 -14.38 -2.02
CA THR A 38 12.05 -14.37 -3.45
C THR A 38 10.56 -14.46 -3.74
N ILE A 39 10.12 -13.79 -4.80
CA ILE A 39 8.76 -13.87 -5.36
C ILE A 39 8.84 -14.51 -6.75
N THR A 40 7.91 -15.41 -7.07
CA THR A 40 7.89 -16.13 -8.35
C THR A 40 6.70 -15.70 -9.22
N TYR A 41 6.98 -15.35 -10.48
CA TYR A 41 6.01 -14.96 -11.49
C TYR A 41 6.05 -15.95 -12.65
N GLY A 42 5.03 -16.81 -12.76
CA GLY A 42 4.91 -17.79 -13.84
C GLY A 42 4.05 -17.30 -15.00
N ALA A 43 4.57 -17.37 -16.23
CA ALA A 43 3.81 -16.99 -17.42
C ALA A 43 2.56 -17.86 -17.63
N GLN A 44 2.63 -19.15 -17.30
CA GLN A 44 1.53 -20.11 -17.43
C GLN A 44 0.41 -19.84 -16.44
N SER A 45 0.72 -19.68 -15.15
CA SER A 45 -0.27 -19.42 -14.09
C SER A 45 -0.93 -18.04 -14.23
N SER A 46 -0.36 -17.17 -15.05
CA SER A 46 -0.83 -15.80 -15.29
C SER A 46 -1.58 -15.65 -16.61
N PHE A 47 -1.77 -16.74 -17.36
CA PHE A 47 -2.48 -16.70 -18.63
C PHE A 47 -4.00 -16.76 -18.43
N GLY A 48 -4.73 -15.85 -19.07
CA GLY A 48 -6.19 -15.82 -19.06
C GLY A 48 -6.75 -14.79 -20.03
N SER A 49 -8.04 -14.48 -19.90
CA SER A 49 -8.74 -13.50 -20.74
C SER A 49 -8.41 -12.04 -20.43
N VAL A 50 -7.51 -11.78 -19.47
CA VAL A 50 -7.14 -10.45 -18.99
C VAL A 50 -5.63 -10.29 -19.15
N GLN A 51 -5.21 -9.16 -19.70
CA GLN A 51 -3.79 -8.77 -19.79
C GLN A 51 -3.30 -8.27 -18.43
N GLY A 52 -2.01 -8.46 -18.13
CA GLY A 52 -1.35 -7.87 -16.95
C GLY A 52 -1.48 -8.66 -15.65
N VAL A 53 -2.15 -9.81 -15.64
CA VAL A 53 -2.21 -10.68 -14.45
C VAL A 53 -0.78 -11.06 -14.03
N ASN A 54 -0.44 -10.85 -12.75
CA ASN A 54 0.92 -11.01 -12.21
C ASN A 54 2.02 -10.34 -13.05
N ASN A 55 1.69 -9.19 -13.65
CA ASN A 55 2.55 -8.40 -14.53
C ASN A 55 2.90 -9.04 -15.88
N TRP A 56 2.15 -10.07 -16.32
CA TRP A 56 2.35 -10.74 -17.61
C TRP A 56 1.39 -10.23 -18.69
N PHE A 57 1.91 -10.00 -19.89
CA PHE A 57 1.17 -9.52 -21.05
C PHE A 57 1.47 -10.38 -22.28
N ASN A 58 0.46 -10.61 -23.12
CA ASN A 58 0.54 -11.37 -24.37
C ASN A 58 0.53 -10.39 -25.55
N MET A 59 1.59 -10.41 -26.36
CA MET A 59 1.93 -9.39 -27.34
C MET A 59 2.38 -10.01 -28.67
N LYS A 60 2.51 -9.14 -29.66
CA LYS A 60 3.25 -9.36 -30.90
C LYS A 60 4.38 -8.34 -31.03
N LYS A 61 5.37 -8.65 -31.86
CA LYS A 61 6.40 -7.69 -32.28
C LYS A 61 6.45 -7.59 -33.80
N SER A 62 6.45 -6.37 -34.32
CA SER A 62 6.69 -6.08 -35.74
C SER A 62 7.90 -5.15 -35.85
N GLY A 63 8.98 -5.61 -36.48
CA GLY A 63 10.24 -4.88 -36.49
C GLY A 63 10.75 -4.61 -35.08
N THR A 64 10.77 -3.35 -34.66
CA THR A 64 11.17 -2.92 -33.31
C THR A 64 9.98 -2.62 -32.39
N THR A 65 8.75 -2.67 -32.90
CA THR A 65 7.55 -2.23 -32.18
C THR A 65 6.84 -3.40 -31.54
N TYR A 66 6.52 -3.28 -30.25
CA TYR A 66 5.67 -4.23 -29.53
C TYR A 66 4.25 -3.69 -29.44
N SER A 67 3.26 -4.56 -29.60
CA SER A 67 1.83 -4.24 -29.40
C SER A 67 1.11 -5.46 -28.85
N TYR A 68 -0.01 -5.30 -28.14
CA TYR A 68 -0.79 -6.44 -27.67
C TYR A 68 -1.35 -7.28 -28.82
N LEU A 69 -1.61 -8.55 -28.51
CA LEU A 69 -2.45 -9.39 -29.37
C LEU A 69 -3.90 -8.92 -29.24
N SER A 70 -4.55 -8.73 -30.39
CA SER A 70 -5.84 -8.03 -30.47
C SER A 70 -7.06 -8.83 -30.02
N GLN A 71 -6.97 -10.17 -29.91
CA GLN A 71 -8.13 -11.02 -29.63
C GLN A 71 -7.81 -12.14 -28.65
N TYR A 72 -8.66 -12.31 -27.63
CA TYR A 72 -8.70 -13.52 -26.81
C TYR A 72 -9.74 -14.51 -27.35
N ASP A 73 -9.31 -15.72 -27.67
CA ASP A 73 -10.16 -16.83 -28.07
C ASP A 73 -10.24 -17.83 -26.91
N ALA A 74 -11.41 -17.94 -26.29
CA ALA A 74 -11.66 -18.84 -25.17
C ALA A 74 -11.82 -20.31 -25.58
N THR A 75 -11.89 -20.61 -26.88
CA THR A 75 -12.08 -21.97 -27.38
C THR A 75 -10.86 -22.82 -27.04
N ALA A 76 -11.06 -23.97 -26.39
CA ALA A 76 -9.95 -24.83 -25.99
C ALA A 76 -9.15 -25.35 -27.20
N PRO A 77 -7.80 -25.21 -27.23
CA PRO A 77 -6.98 -24.52 -26.22
C PRO A 77 -7.04 -22.99 -26.37
N ALA A 78 -7.36 -22.31 -25.26
CA ALA A 78 -7.53 -20.86 -25.26
C ALA A 78 -6.24 -20.12 -25.67
N LYS A 79 -6.39 -19.02 -26.39
CA LYS A 79 -5.25 -18.29 -26.97
C LYS A 79 -5.52 -16.80 -27.15
N TRP A 80 -4.50 -15.99 -26.93
CA TRP A 80 -4.44 -14.65 -27.49
C TRP A 80 -3.89 -14.73 -28.91
N LYS A 81 -4.50 -14.04 -29.87
CA LYS A 81 -4.14 -14.08 -31.29
C LYS A 81 -4.47 -12.77 -32.00
N GLU A 82 -3.97 -12.62 -33.21
CA GLU A 82 -4.48 -11.61 -34.15
C GLU A 82 -5.70 -12.11 -34.91
N ALA A 83 -6.39 -11.17 -35.58
CA ALA A 83 -7.55 -11.48 -36.42
C ALA A 83 -7.24 -12.49 -37.55
N SER A 84 -5.99 -12.51 -38.06
CA SER A 84 -5.51 -13.52 -39.02
C SER A 84 -5.37 -14.93 -38.44
N GLY A 85 -5.39 -15.04 -37.11
CA GLY A 85 -5.09 -16.25 -36.35
C GLY A 85 -3.64 -16.35 -35.86
N TYR A 86 -2.73 -15.53 -36.39
CA TYR A 86 -1.28 -15.55 -36.09
C TYR A 86 -0.70 -14.12 -35.98
N PRO A 87 0.35 -13.89 -35.18
CA PRO A 87 0.90 -14.82 -34.20
C PRO A 87 -0.13 -15.09 -33.10
N TYR A 88 0.10 -16.15 -32.33
CA TYR A 88 -0.68 -16.42 -31.13
C TYR A 88 0.18 -16.84 -29.95
N VAL A 89 -0.36 -16.63 -28.77
CA VAL A 89 0.22 -17.04 -27.49
C VAL A 89 -0.86 -17.74 -26.66
N ARG A 90 -0.50 -18.88 -26.09
CA ARG A 90 -1.30 -19.69 -25.15
C ARG A 90 -0.70 -19.61 -23.76
N ASP A 91 -1.20 -20.43 -22.85
CA ASP A 91 -0.67 -20.64 -21.51
C ASP A 91 0.84 -20.94 -21.54
N SER A 92 1.23 -21.95 -22.32
CA SER A 92 2.59 -22.50 -22.38
C SER A 92 3.15 -22.51 -23.79
N PHE A 93 2.44 -21.94 -24.78
CA PHE A 93 2.82 -22.06 -26.19
C PHE A 93 2.82 -20.74 -26.92
N PHE A 94 3.68 -20.67 -27.92
CA PHE A 94 3.85 -19.54 -28.82
C PHE A 94 3.75 -20.05 -30.25
N HIS A 95 3.24 -19.21 -31.15
CA HIS A 95 3.38 -19.45 -32.58
C HIS A 95 3.57 -18.11 -33.30
N PRO A 96 4.71 -17.90 -34.00
CA PRO A 96 4.96 -16.68 -34.73
C PRO A 96 4.08 -16.59 -35.98
N GLU A 97 4.02 -15.40 -36.57
CA GLU A 97 3.73 -15.23 -37.99
C GLU A 97 5.05 -15.06 -38.76
N THR A 98 5.02 -15.14 -40.09
CA THR A 98 6.24 -14.97 -40.90
C THR A 98 6.93 -13.62 -40.67
N THR A 99 6.17 -12.57 -40.35
CA THR A 99 6.70 -11.21 -40.13
C THR A 99 6.45 -10.65 -38.72
N LEU A 100 5.79 -11.42 -37.85
CA LEU A 100 5.44 -10.99 -36.50
C LEU A 100 5.90 -12.04 -35.48
N ASP A 101 6.66 -11.60 -34.49
CA ASP A 101 7.03 -12.48 -33.39
C ASP A 101 5.84 -12.63 -32.42
N ALA A 102 5.65 -13.83 -31.88
CA ALA A 102 4.80 -14.07 -30.72
C ALA A 102 5.55 -13.70 -29.44
N VAL A 103 4.92 -12.94 -28.54
CA VAL A 103 5.62 -12.35 -27.39
C VAL A 103 4.83 -12.53 -26.10
N LYS A 104 5.53 -12.89 -25.02
CA LYS A 104 5.08 -12.62 -23.65
C LYS A 104 6.00 -11.56 -23.06
N LYS A 105 5.42 -10.58 -22.39
CA LYS A 105 6.13 -9.53 -21.67
C LYS A 105 5.84 -9.66 -20.19
N TRP A 106 6.85 -9.62 -19.35
CA TRP A 106 6.70 -9.39 -17.92
C TRP A 106 7.22 -7.99 -17.57
N VAL A 107 6.56 -7.30 -16.66
CA VAL A 107 7.02 -6.00 -16.13
C VAL A 107 7.43 -6.17 -14.68
N ALA A 108 8.64 -5.72 -14.34
CA ALA A 108 9.14 -5.76 -12.98
C ALA A 108 8.30 -4.84 -12.08
N PRO A 109 7.66 -5.36 -11.02
CA PRO A 109 6.84 -4.54 -10.13
C PRO A 109 7.68 -3.68 -9.18
N GLN A 110 8.96 -4.03 -9.00
CA GLN A 110 9.90 -3.34 -8.12
C GLN A 110 11.34 -3.60 -8.57
N ALA A 111 12.31 -2.98 -7.90
CA ALA A 111 13.72 -3.26 -8.13
C ALA A 111 14.18 -4.58 -7.49
N GLY A 112 15.10 -5.30 -8.13
CA GLY A 112 15.70 -6.53 -7.60
C GLY A 112 16.41 -7.34 -8.66
N ASN A 113 17.03 -8.45 -8.25
CA ASN A 113 17.62 -9.39 -9.19
C ASN A 113 16.61 -10.46 -9.59
N ILE A 114 16.58 -10.80 -10.86
CA ILE A 114 15.75 -11.89 -11.37
C ILE A 114 16.58 -13.05 -11.88
N GLU A 115 16.07 -14.24 -11.61
CA GLU A 115 16.42 -15.49 -12.26
C GLU A 115 15.29 -15.85 -13.23
N ILE A 116 15.65 -16.09 -14.49
CA ILE A 116 14.72 -16.48 -15.55
C ILE A 116 14.93 -17.97 -15.84
N THR A 117 13.85 -18.74 -15.73
CA THR A 117 13.83 -20.17 -16.08
C THR A 117 12.71 -20.46 -17.07
N GLY A 118 12.71 -21.68 -17.63
CA GLY A 118 11.71 -22.15 -18.59
C GLY A 118 12.36 -22.77 -19.82
N THR A 119 12.05 -24.05 -20.04
CA THR A 119 12.54 -24.81 -21.18
C THR A 119 11.76 -24.48 -22.44
N ILE A 120 12.47 -24.40 -23.57
CA ILE A 120 11.92 -24.18 -24.91
C ILE A 120 11.98 -25.50 -25.67
N THR A 121 10.84 -25.95 -26.16
CA THR A 121 10.77 -27.20 -26.95
C THR A 121 9.85 -27.02 -28.14
N LYS A 122 10.31 -27.41 -29.32
CA LYS A 122 9.49 -27.37 -30.53
C LYS A 122 8.49 -28.52 -30.55
N VAL A 123 7.25 -28.26 -30.94
CA VAL A 123 6.22 -29.31 -31.03
C VAL A 123 6.45 -30.24 -32.23
N ASN A 124 6.92 -29.71 -33.37
CA ASN A 124 7.15 -30.50 -34.58
C ASN A 124 8.56 -30.27 -35.14
N ALA A 125 9.38 -31.32 -35.18
CA ALA A 125 10.78 -31.26 -35.64
C ALA A 125 10.96 -31.09 -37.16
N SER A 126 9.89 -31.15 -37.96
CA SER A 126 9.97 -31.11 -39.43
C SER A 126 9.93 -29.70 -40.03
N SER A 127 10.06 -28.66 -39.20
CA SER A 127 10.05 -27.27 -39.64
C SER A 127 11.45 -26.64 -39.67
N ASN A 128 11.57 -25.50 -40.35
CA ASN A 128 12.74 -24.62 -40.37
C ASN A 128 13.10 -24.05 -38.98
N GLY A 129 12.22 -24.15 -37.99
CA GLY A 129 12.50 -23.74 -36.61
C GLY A 129 12.01 -22.34 -36.27
N VAL A 130 12.28 -21.94 -35.04
CA VAL A 130 12.02 -20.58 -34.54
C VAL A 130 13.29 -19.95 -34.01
N ILE A 131 13.28 -18.62 -33.85
CA ILE A 131 14.32 -17.90 -33.14
C ILE A 131 13.73 -17.41 -31.82
N ALA A 132 14.14 -18.06 -30.73
CA ALA A 132 13.76 -17.69 -29.38
C ALA A 132 14.72 -16.63 -28.85
N ARG A 133 14.20 -15.61 -28.16
CA ARG A 133 15.00 -14.54 -27.57
C ARG A 133 14.41 -14.05 -26.26
N ILE A 134 15.29 -13.56 -25.39
CA ILE A 134 14.95 -12.85 -24.16
C ILE A 134 15.56 -11.45 -24.25
N TYR A 135 14.74 -10.43 -24.03
CA TYR A 135 15.20 -9.05 -23.92
C TYR A 135 14.87 -8.48 -22.54
N LYS A 136 15.77 -7.66 -22.00
CA LYS A 136 15.45 -6.68 -20.97
C LYS A 136 15.33 -5.32 -21.64
N ASN A 137 14.14 -4.74 -21.64
CA ASN A 137 13.80 -3.55 -22.40
C ASN A 137 14.20 -3.75 -23.87
N THR A 138 15.22 -3.02 -24.33
CA THR A 138 15.78 -3.12 -25.67
C THR A 138 17.05 -3.99 -25.75
N ALA A 139 17.66 -4.33 -24.61
CA ALA A 139 18.90 -5.12 -24.55
C ALA A 139 18.59 -6.62 -24.65
N GLN A 140 19.21 -7.31 -25.62
CA GLN A 140 19.06 -8.75 -25.76
C GLN A 140 19.92 -9.47 -24.71
N LEU A 141 19.29 -10.25 -23.85
CA LEU A 141 19.98 -11.06 -22.83
C LEU A 141 20.42 -12.41 -23.40
N TRP A 142 19.56 -13.02 -24.23
CA TRP A 142 19.77 -14.37 -24.73
C TRP A 142 19.05 -14.61 -26.07
N SER A 143 19.59 -15.49 -26.89
CA SER A 143 18.91 -16.01 -28.09
C SER A 143 19.39 -17.40 -28.48
N ALA A 144 18.50 -18.20 -29.06
CA ALA A 144 18.86 -19.42 -29.78
C ALA A 144 17.92 -19.66 -30.97
N THR A 145 18.46 -20.31 -32.00
CA THR A 145 17.66 -20.90 -33.08
C THR A 145 17.27 -22.31 -32.67
N VAL A 146 15.97 -22.59 -32.61
CA VAL A 146 15.40 -23.88 -32.15
C VAL A 146 14.78 -24.60 -33.34
N THR A 147 15.48 -25.62 -33.84
CA THR A 147 15.08 -26.38 -35.06
C THR A 147 14.64 -27.82 -34.80
N SER A 148 14.88 -28.35 -33.59
CA SER A 148 14.51 -29.73 -33.23
C SER A 148 13.57 -29.75 -32.02
N SER A 149 13.05 -30.93 -31.70
CA SER A 149 12.26 -31.17 -30.48
C SER A 149 13.13 -31.42 -29.24
N ALA A 150 14.43 -31.11 -29.30
CA ALA A 150 15.29 -31.16 -28.12
C ALA A 150 15.04 -29.92 -27.25
N ASP A 151 15.12 -30.12 -25.94
CA ASP A 151 14.96 -29.05 -24.96
C ASP A 151 16.10 -28.04 -25.06
N VAL A 152 15.73 -26.76 -25.08
CA VAL A 152 16.66 -25.63 -25.04
C VAL A 152 16.36 -24.80 -23.81
N THR A 153 17.34 -24.69 -22.91
CA THR A 153 17.21 -23.87 -21.70
C THR A 153 18.04 -22.59 -21.84
N PRO A 154 17.46 -21.40 -21.63
CA PRO A 154 18.21 -20.16 -21.58
C PRO A 154 19.35 -20.20 -20.54
N SER A 155 20.50 -19.63 -20.89
CA SER A 155 21.67 -19.53 -20.02
C SER A 155 22.10 -18.07 -19.85
N GLY A 156 22.81 -17.75 -18.76
CA GLY A 156 23.27 -16.39 -18.48
C GLY A 156 22.16 -15.42 -18.07
N VAL A 157 21.02 -15.93 -17.59
CA VAL A 157 19.83 -15.15 -17.20
C VAL A 157 19.41 -15.38 -15.75
N SER A 158 20.36 -15.70 -14.87
CA SER A 158 20.12 -16.10 -13.47
C SER A 158 20.43 -15.02 -12.42
N ASP A 159 20.92 -13.85 -12.81
CA ASP A 159 21.22 -12.73 -11.90
C ASP A 159 21.11 -11.39 -12.64
N ILE A 160 19.91 -11.09 -13.14
CA ILE A 160 19.65 -9.89 -13.94
C ILE A 160 19.03 -8.84 -13.03
N HIS A 161 19.74 -7.74 -12.76
CA HIS A 161 19.14 -6.60 -12.07
C HIS A 161 18.03 -5.98 -12.91
N VAL A 162 16.89 -5.66 -12.29
CA VAL A 162 15.78 -4.90 -12.87
C VAL A 162 15.36 -3.77 -11.92
N GLU A 163 14.88 -2.67 -12.48
CA GLU A 163 14.17 -1.61 -11.76
C GLU A 163 12.66 -1.77 -11.94
N ALA A 164 11.86 -1.13 -11.09
CA ALA A 164 10.42 -1.07 -11.28
C ALA A 164 10.08 -0.52 -12.68
N GLY A 165 9.22 -1.22 -13.43
CA GLY A 165 8.86 -0.85 -14.79
C GLY A 165 9.75 -1.43 -15.90
N ASP A 166 10.93 -1.98 -15.57
CA ASP A 166 11.74 -2.72 -16.55
C ASP A 166 10.92 -3.90 -17.11
N ALA A 167 11.03 -4.13 -18.41
CA ALA A 167 10.28 -5.17 -19.09
C ALA A 167 11.17 -6.31 -19.55
N ILE A 168 10.76 -7.55 -19.28
CA ILE A 168 11.38 -8.75 -19.83
C ILE A 168 10.49 -9.30 -20.94
N TYR A 169 11.03 -9.39 -22.15
CA TYR A 169 10.32 -9.88 -23.33
C TYR A 169 10.83 -11.26 -23.72
N PHE A 170 9.90 -12.20 -23.83
CA PHE A 170 10.11 -13.54 -24.33
C PHE A 170 9.51 -13.61 -25.73
N THR A 171 10.36 -13.66 -26.75
CA THR A 171 9.93 -13.58 -28.16
C THR A 171 10.23 -14.88 -28.90
N ILE A 172 9.25 -15.38 -29.63
CA ILE A 172 9.41 -16.45 -30.61
C ILE A 172 9.14 -15.85 -31.99
N GLY A 173 10.18 -15.78 -32.83
CA GLY A 173 10.08 -15.35 -34.23
C GLY A 173 10.25 -16.50 -35.21
N ALA A 174 9.67 -16.39 -36.40
CA ALA A 174 9.81 -17.40 -37.46
C ALA A 174 11.25 -17.48 -37.99
N ASN A 175 11.78 -18.68 -38.24
CA ASN A 175 13.08 -18.86 -38.90
C ASN A 175 12.95 -18.91 -40.43
N GLY A 176 12.41 -17.84 -41.03
CA GLY A 176 12.19 -17.70 -42.48
C GLY A 176 10.73 -17.87 -42.94
N ASN A 177 10.00 -18.83 -42.38
CA ASN A 177 8.53 -18.99 -42.54
C ASN A 177 7.93 -19.58 -41.25
N MET A 178 6.61 -19.49 -41.08
CA MET A 178 5.89 -19.87 -39.85
C MET A 178 5.36 -21.32 -39.80
N SER A 179 5.65 -22.15 -40.80
CA SER A 179 5.02 -23.47 -40.89
C SER A 179 5.48 -24.35 -39.72
N PHE A 180 4.53 -24.98 -38.99
CA PHE A 180 4.82 -25.91 -37.89
C PHE A 180 5.73 -25.33 -36.79
N ASP A 181 5.55 -24.05 -36.47
CA ASP A 181 6.39 -23.30 -35.52
C ASP A 181 5.83 -23.17 -34.12
N GLU A 182 4.79 -23.94 -33.79
CA GLU A 182 4.31 -24.00 -32.42
C GLU A 182 5.44 -24.47 -31.49
N THR A 183 5.69 -23.67 -30.46
CA THR A 183 6.82 -23.81 -29.55
C THR A 183 6.30 -23.76 -28.12
N ASN A 184 6.61 -24.78 -27.34
CA ASN A 184 6.35 -24.80 -25.91
C ASN A 184 7.41 -23.95 -25.21
N TRP A 185 6.97 -22.95 -24.46
CA TRP A 185 7.81 -22.17 -23.56
C TRP A 185 6.95 -21.59 -22.44
N SER A 186 7.24 -21.96 -21.20
CA SER A 186 6.61 -21.39 -20.00
C SER A 186 7.65 -20.67 -19.16
N PRO A 187 7.98 -19.41 -19.48
CA PRO A 187 8.94 -18.65 -18.70
C PRO A 187 8.47 -18.46 -17.26
N VAL A 188 9.40 -18.54 -16.32
CA VAL A 188 9.21 -18.21 -14.92
C VAL A 188 10.28 -17.22 -14.51
N ILE A 189 9.85 -16.15 -13.86
CA ILE A 189 10.73 -15.14 -13.28
C ILE A 189 10.70 -15.30 -11.78
N LYS A 190 11.85 -15.60 -11.19
CA LYS A 190 12.04 -15.60 -9.73
C LYS A 190 12.82 -14.36 -9.36
N MET A 191 12.18 -13.44 -8.64
CA MET A 191 12.76 -12.17 -8.23
C MET A 191 13.21 -12.24 -6.78
N THR A 192 14.49 -11.96 -6.52
CA THR A 192 15.02 -11.74 -5.17
C THR A 192 14.76 -10.30 -4.74
N THR A 193 14.00 -10.14 -3.65
CA THR A 193 13.50 -8.84 -3.17
C THR A 193 14.21 -8.37 -1.91
N ALA A 194 14.80 -9.31 -1.15
CA ALA A 194 15.61 -9.03 0.03
C ALA A 194 16.66 -10.12 0.27
N VAL A 195 17.70 -9.78 1.03
CA VAL A 195 18.69 -10.71 1.56
C VAL A 195 18.69 -10.60 3.08
N LYS A 196 18.25 -11.66 3.76
CA LYS A 196 18.26 -11.74 5.22
C LYS A 196 19.54 -12.44 5.71
N LEU A 197 20.16 -11.87 6.73
CA LEU A 197 21.35 -12.37 7.41
C LEU A 197 20.97 -12.58 8.88
N GLU A 198 20.83 -13.82 9.33
CA GLU A 198 20.65 -14.09 10.77
C GLU A 198 21.92 -13.64 11.51
N ALA A 199 21.78 -12.89 12.60
CA ALA A 199 22.93 -12.26 13.24
C ALA A 199 23.91 -13.30 13.76
N GLU A 200 23.42 -14.42 14.30
CA GLU A 200 24.21 -15.58 14.73
C GLU A 200 24.81 -16.37 13.57
N GLY A 201 24.35 -16.12 12.35
CA GLY A 201 24.78 -16.76 11.11
C GLY A 201 26.11 -16.26 10.55
N TYR A 202 26.82 -15.39 11.28
CA TYR A 202 28.13 -14.86 10.88
C TYR A 202 29.13 -15.97 10.50
N ASP A 203 29.96 -15.68 9.49
CA ASP A 203 31.12 -16.49 9.09
C ASP A 203 32.31 -16.32 10.02
N ALA A 204 32.45 -15.12 10.61
CA ALA A 204 33.46 -14.78 11.60
C ALA A 204 32.97 -13.63 12.48
N MET A 205 33.47 -13.58 13.71
CA MET A 205 33.14 -12.51 14.66
C MET A 205 34.30 -12.20 15.61
N SER A 206 34.18 -11.09 16.33
CA SER A 206 34.98 -10.77 17.51
C SER A 206 34.09 -10.19 18.61
N GLY A 207 34.33 -10.60 19.86
CA GLY A 207 33.73 -10.04 21.09
C GLY A 207 32.28 -10.39 21.37
N VAL A 208 31.55 -10.96 20.40
CA VAL A 208 30.11 -11.21 20.55
C VAL A 208 29.77 -12.56 21.16
N THR A 209 28.56 -12.67 21.72
CA THR A 209 28.01 -13.94 22.22
C THR A 209 26.66 -14.24 21.56
N ALA A 210 26.47 -15.47 21.09
CA ALA A 210 25.18 -15.93 20.60
C ALA A 210 24.36 -16.57 21.74
N SER A 211 23.05 -16.28 21.79
CA SER A 211 22.12 -16.87 22.76
C SER A 211 20.74 -17.02 22.14
N MET A 212 19.86 -17.82 22.75
CA MET A 212 18.45 -17.88 22.33
C MET A 212 17.80 -16.50 22.45
N THR A 213 16.98 -16.13 21.47
CA THR A 213 16.20 -14.89 21.52
C THR A 213 14.79 -15.12 22.06
N THR A 214 14.20 -14.05 22.60
CA THR A 214 12.77 -13.98 22.97
C THR A 214 11.94 -13.30 21.89
N ASP A 215 12.57 -12.89 20.78
CA ASP A 215 11.90 -12.21 19.68
C ASP A 215 10.88 -13.10 18.95
N THR A 216 9.94 -12.45 18.26
CA THR A 216 8.98 -13.10 17.39
C THR A 216 9.70 -13.79 16.24
N GLY A 217 9.33 -15.05 15.96
CA GLY A 217 10.05 -15.91 15.01
C GLY A 217 11.05 -16.86 15.68
N GLY A 218 11.36 -16.66 16.97
CA GLY A 218 12.32 -17.49 17.71
C GLY A 218 13.75 -17.36 17.16
N GLY A 219 14.55 -18.42 17.34
CA GLY A 219 15.95 -18.46 16.85
C GLY A 219 16.97 -18.05 17.91
N SER A 220 18.17 -17.66 17.45
CA SER A 220 19.19 -17.05 18.30
C SER A 220 19.31 -15.55 18.01
N GLN A 221 20.09 -14.88 18.83
CA GLN A 221 20.51 -13.50 18.66
C GLN A 221 22.00 -13.42 18.97
N VAL A 222 22.63 -12.33 18.54
CA VAL A 222 23.97 -11.94 18.97
C VAL A 222 23.87 -10.75 19.92
N GLY A 223 24.51 -10.86 21.08
CA GLY A 223 24.64 -9.77 22.05
C GLY A 223 26.09 -9.57 22.49
N SER A 224 26.29 -8.79 23.56
CA SER A 224 27.63 -8.34 24.03
C SER A 224 28.42 -7.61 22.93
N PHE A 225 27.72 -6.93 22.02
CA PHE A 225 28.35 -6.20 20.93
C PHE A 225 28.80 -4.82 21.41
N ASP A 226 30.11 -4.62 21.51
CA ASP A 226 30.74 -3.38 21.96
C ASP A 226 31.46 -2.65 20.82
N ALA A 227 31.96 -1.45 21.09
CA ALA A 227 32.87 -0.77 20.16
C ALA A 227 34.09 -1.67 19.85
N ASP A 228 34.48 -1.70 18.56
CA ASP A 228 35.51 -2.56 17.96
C ASP A 228 35.17 -4.05 17.80
N ASP A 229 34.03 -4.53 18.29
CA ASP A 229 33.50 -5.85 17.95
C ASP A 229 32.96 -5.89 16.52
N TYR A 230 32.85 -7.10 15.96
CA TYR A 230 32.35 -7.25 14.61
C TYR A 230 31.67 -8.58 14.31
N LEU A 231 30.82 -8.56 13.29
CA LEU A 231 30.27 -9.71 12.57
C LEU A 231 30.68 -9.63 11.10
N ILE A 232 31.03 -10.76 10.49
CA ILE A 232 31.37 -10.87 9.06
C ILE A 232 30.42 -11.84 8.39
N PHE A 233 29.83 -11.40 7.28
CA PHE A 233 29.03 -12.23 6.37
C PHE A 233 29.70 -12.24 5.00
N LYS A 234 30.02 -13.42 4.49
CA LYS A 234 30.74 -13.59 3.23
C LYS A 234 29.80 -13.72 2.04
N ASP A 235 30.32 -13.39 0.86
CA ASP A 235 29.71 -13.66 -0.43
C ASP A 235 28.26 -13.13 -0.59
N VAL A 236 27.99 -11.96 -0.01
CA VAL A 236 26.67 -11.30 -0.11
C VAL A 236 26.56 -10.58 -1.44
N ASN A 237 25.63 -11.00 -2.30
CA ASN A 237 25.37 -10.36 -3.58
C ASN A 237 24.53 -9.08 -3.41
N LEU A 238 25.15 -7.92 -3.58
CA LEU A 238 24.51 -6.60 -3.53
C LEU A 238 23.97 -6.11 -4.89
N SER A 239 24.08 -6.92 -5.95
CA SER A 239 23.70 -6.50 -7.31
C SER A 239 22.21 -6.21 -7.46
N GLY A 240 21.37 -6.60 -6.49
CA GLY A 240 19.95 -6.26 -6.44
C GLY A 240 19.67 -4.77 -6.25
N GLY A 241 20.68 -3.94 -5.98
CA GLY A 241 20.51 -2.49 -5.89
C GLY A 241 19.93 -2.00 -4.57
N TYR A 242 20.04 -2.81 -3.51
CA TYR A 242 19.47 -2.58 -2.17
C TYR A 242 19.66 -1.14 -1.67
N LYS A 243 18.56 -0.53 -1.24
CA LYS A 243 18.50 0.87 -0.78
C LYS A 243 18.47 1.00 0.73
N THR A 244 18.05 -0.04 1.42
CA THR A 244 17.89 -0.03 2.86
C THR A 244 18.51 -1.26 3.49
N LEU A 245 19.01 -1.08 4.70
CA LEU A 245 19.42 -2.14 5.60
C LEU A 245 18.59 -2.05 6.87
N GLU A 246 17.90 -3.14 7.17
CA GLU A 246 17.10 -3.33 8.38
C GLU A 246 17.92 -4.14 9.39
N ALA A 247 17.78 -3.83 10.67
CA ALA A 247 18.30 -4.63 11.76
C ALA A 247 17.20 -4.84 12.80
N ARG A 248 16.98 -6.08 13.20
CA ARG A 248 16.07 -6.44 14.29
C ARG A 248 16.85 -6.43 15.60
N VAL A 249 16.67 -5.37 16.36
CA VAL A 249 17.55 -5.03 17.50
C VAL A 249 16.79 -4.88 18.80
N ALA A 250 17.46 -5.19 19.91
CA ALA A 250 17.03 -4.83 21.25
C ALA A 250 18.16 -4.10 21.99
N ALA A 251 17.91 -2.91 22.52
CA ALA A 251 18.91 -2.03 23.12
C ALA A 251 18.30 -1.16 24.22
N ILE A 252 19.09 -0.80 25.24
CA ILE A 252 18.67 0.09 26.34
C ILE A 252 19.41 1.43 26.37
N ALA A 253 20.51 1.54 25.62
CA ALA A 253 21.31 2.76 25.54
C ALA A 253 20.95 3.53 24.27
N THR A 254 20.94 4.86 24.36
CA THR A 254 20.74 5.74 23.20
C THR A 254 22.09 6.25 22.70
N GLY A 255 22.27 6.31 21.39
CA GLY A 255 23.46 6.94 20.78
C GLY A 255 24.62 5.99 20.50
N ASN A 256 24.50 4.70 20.86
CA ASN A 256 25.44 3.65 20.49
C ASN A 256 25.43 3.41 18.97
N LYS A 257 26.58 3.08 18.38
CA LYS A 257 26.72 3.03 16.92
C LYS A 257 27.49 1.82 16.42
N PHE A 258 27.10 1.36 15.24
CA PHE A 258 27.87 0.42 14.42
C PHE A 258 27.85 0.83 12.95
N GLU A 259 28.75 0.29 12.16
CA GLU A 259 28.85 0.56 10.73
C GLU A 259 28.82 -0.74 9.93
N VAL A 260 28.34 -0.67 8.69
CA VAL A 260 28.46 -1.75 7.73
C VAL A 260 29.47 -1.36 6.66
N ARG A 261 30.47 -2.21 6.48
CA ARG A 261 31.63 -1.97 5.63
C ARG A 261 31.82 -3.09 4.60
N LEU A 262 32.35 -2.75 3.44
CA LEU A 262 32.68 -3.70 2.38
C LEU A 262 34.09 -4.25 2.54
N ASP A 263 34.22 -5.56 2.40
CA ASP A 263 35.44 -6.35 2.16
C ASP A 263 36.55 -6.32 3.25
N SER A 264 36.52 -5.36 4.17
CA SER A 264 37.42 -5.33 5.34
C SER A 264 36.88 -4.42 6.46
N LEU A 265 37.42 -4.56 7.69
CA LEU A 265 37.11 -3.69 8.83
C LEU A 265 37.44 -2.20 8.60
N THR A 266 38.30 -1.89 7.63
CA THR A 266 38.68 -0.53 7.24
C THR A 266 38.14 -0.15 5.86
N GLY A 267 37.31 -1.00 5.25
CA GLY A 267 36.78 -0.79 3.92
C GLY A 267 35.72 0.30 3.86
N PRO A 268 35.19 0.60 2.65
CA PRO A 268 34.15 1.59 2.44
C PRO A 268 32.94 1.33 3.34
N VAL A 269 32.47 2.36 4.06
CA VAL A 269 31.23 2.32 4.84
C VAL A 269 30.05 2.48 3.88
N ILE A 270 29.12 1.55 3.89
CA ILE A 270 27.89 1.61 3.11
C ILE A 270 26.68 2.00 3.96
N SER A 271 26.79 1.95 5.28
CA SER A 271 25.76 2.49 6.17
C SER A 271 26.31 2.63 7.60
N THR A 272 25.88 3.67 8.31
CA THR A 272 26.25 3.96 9.70
C THR A 272 24.99 3.99 10.54
N PHE A 273 24.93 3.09 11.52
CA PHE A 273 23.78 2.85 12.37
C PHE A 273 24.01 3.52 13.72
N THR A 274 23.04 4.29 14.15
CA THR A 274 22.92 4.69 15.55
C THR A 274 21.72 3.94 16.10
N VAL A 275 21.96 2.97 16.98
CA VAL A 275 20.91 2.10 17.51
C VAL A 275 20.03 2.91 18.45
N ALA A 276 18.73 2.92 18.18
CA ALA A 276 17.74 3.50 19.08
C ALA A 276 17.46 2.53 20.24
N ASN A 277 17.24 3.08 21.42
CA ASN A 277 16.79 2.37 22.62
C ASN A 277 15.40 1.77 22.40
N THR A 278 15.25 0.46 22.55
CA THR A 278 14.01 -0.32 22.42
C THR A 278 13.39 -0.69 23.77
N ASP A 279 13.71 0.05 24.82
CA ASP A 279 13.26 -0.06 26.21
C ASP A 279 13.81 -1.26 27.01
N SER A 280 14.17 -2.36 26.37
CA SER A 280 14.71 -3.55 27.03
C SER A 280 15.61 -4.37 26.12
N TRP A 281 16.53 -5.15 26.71
CA TRP A 281 17.37 -6.14 26.04
C TRP A 281 16.60 -7.29 25.37
N SER A 282 15.31 -7.42 25.66
CA SER A 282 14.41 -8.43 25.09
C SER A 282 13.28 -7.84 24.25
N THR A 283 13.15 -6.52 24.20
CA THR A 283 12.14 -5.85 23.37
C THR A 283 12.76 -5.55 22.03
N PHE A 284 12.46 -6.40 21.05
CA PHE A 284 13.02 -6.29 19.71
C PHE A 284 12.20 -5.38 18.82
N GLU A 285 12.90 -4.55 18.07
CA GLU A 285 12.31 -3.66 17.08
C GLU A 285 13.12 -3.73 15.79
N THR A 286 12.44 -3.67 14.65
CA THR A 286 13.12 -3.54 13.36
C THR A 286 13.41 -2.06 13.17
N GLN A 287 14.68 -1.72 13.22
CA GLN A 287 15.16 -0.39 12.88
C GLN A 287 15.73 -0.44 11.45
N VAL A 288 15.59 0.64 10.69
CA VAL A 288 15.93 0.70 9.27
C VAL A 288 16.87 1.88 9.03
N TRP A 289 17.81 1.73 8.11
CA TRP A 289 18.74 2.79 7.73
C TRP A 289 19.02 2.74 6.22
N PRO A 290 19.34 3.89 5.61
CA PRO A 290 19.70 3.92 4.21
C PRO A 290 21.05 3.24 3.97
N ILE A 291 21.18 2.62 2.82
CA ILE A 291 22.47 2.23 2.25
C ILE A 291 22.95 3.42 1.41
N VAL A 292 24.11 3.94 1.74
CA VAL A 292 24.75 5.06 1.06
C VAL A 292 25.61 4.52 -0.09
N GLY A 293 25.44 5.12 -1.27
CA GLY A 293 26.19 4.77 -2.48
C GLY A 293 25.51 3.70 -3.34
N SER A 294 26.26 3.12 -4.27
CA SER A 294 25.78 2.18 -5.28
C SER A 294 26.51 0.83 -5.21
N ALA A 295 26.77 0.33 -4.00
CA ALA A 295 27.45 -0.95 -3.81
C ALA A 295 26.70 -2.05 -4.57
N THR A 296 27.41 -2.76 -5.46
CA THR A 296 26.88 -3.78 -6.36
C THR A 296 27.92 -4.87 -6.53
N GLY A 297 27.51 -6.08 -6.90
CA GLY A 297 28.40 -7.23 -6.96
C GLY A 297 28.42 -8.02 -5.64
N VAL A 298 29.26 -9.04 -5.59
CA VAL A 298 29.40 -9.93 -4.44
C VAL A 298 30.49 -9.39 -3.51
N HIS A 299 30.15 -9.18 -2.24
CA HIS A 299 31.03 -8.58 -1.22
C HIS A 299 30.98 -9.34 0.10
N ASN A 300 32.04 -9.20 0.90
CA ASN A 300 31.98 -9.54 2.32
C ASN A 300 31.49 -8.32 3.11
N LEU A 301 30.47 -8.50 3.95
CA LEU A 301 29.92 -7.43 4.79
C LEU A 301 30.46 -7.53 6.21
N TYR A 302 30.99 -6.41 6.70
CA TYR A 302 31.53 -6.25 8.05
C TYR A 302 30.62 -5.33 8.85
N PHE A 303 29.91 -5.86 9.84
CA PHE A 303 29.13 -5.09 10.80
C PHE A 303 30.03 -4.82 12.00
N LYS A 304 30.50 -3.59 12.18
CA LYS A 304 31.52 -3.22 13.17
C LYS A 304 30.98 -2.22 14.19
N GLY A 305 31.07 -2.52 15.48
CA GLY A 305 30.76 -1.57 16.55
C GLY A 305 31.76 -0.41 16.55
N VAL A 306 31.27 0.82 16.75
CA VAL A 306 32.13 2.03 16.70
C VAL A 306 31.98 2.96 17.89
N ILE A 307 30.80 3.06 18.51
CA ILE A 307 30.58 3.90 19.70
C ILE A 307 29.70 3.14 20.70
N GLY A 308 30.17 3.08 21.95
CA GLY A 308 29.42 2.55 23.08
C GLY A 308 29.81 1.14 23.51
N SER A 309 29.28 0.74 24.67
CA SER A 309 29.29 -0.64 25.17
C SER A 309 27.85 -1.13 25.30
N GLY A 310 27.59 -2.39 24.97
CA GLY A 310 26.25 -2.93 24.84
C GLY A 310 25.48 -2.16 23.77
N ILE A 311 25.98 -2.17 22.53
CA ILE A 311 25.36 -1.45 21.41
C ILE A 311 23.95 -1.96 21.17
N ALA A 312 23.78 -3.28 20.98
CA ALA A 312 22.48 -3.94 20.88
C ALA A 312 22.61 -5.46 21.01
N ASN A 313 21.49 -6.12 21.26
CA ASN A 313 21.26 -7.48 20.79
C ASN A 313 20.71 -7.42 19.36
N PHE A 314 21.25 -8.23 18.45
CA PHE A 314 20.81 -8.34 17.06
C PHE A 314 20.22 -9.73 16.84
N ASN A 315 18.97 -9.80 16.35
CA ASN A 315 18.38 -11.05 15.87
C ASN A 315 18.81 -11.29 14.42
N TRP A 316 18.56 -10.33 13.54
CA TRP A 316 18.94 -10.41 12.13
C TRP A 316 19.19 -9.05 11.51
N PHE A 317 19.87 -9.07 10.37
CA PHE A 317 20.02 -7.96 9.43
C PHE A 317 19.34 -8.31 8.12
N ARG A 318 18.84 -7.33 7.37
CA ARG A 318 18.14 -7.58 6.11
C ARG A 318 18.34 -6.44 5.12
N LEU A 319 18.90 -6.75 3.96
CA LEU A 319 19.06 -5.81 2.85
C LEU A 319 17.80 -5.84 2.00
N THR A 320 17.22 -4.68 1.69
CA THR A 320 15.98 -4.62 0.90
C THR A 320 15.99 -3.51 -0.15
N ASN A 321 15.18 -3.72 -1.19
CA ASN A 321 14.80 -2.69 -2.16
C ASN A 321 13.47 -2.03 -1.84
N ASN A 322 12.84 -2.43 -0.73
CA ASN A 322 11.54 -1.91 -0.37
C ASN A 322 11.72 -0.47 0.13
N ASN A 323 11.67 0.47 -0.80
CA ASN A 323 11.46 1.89 -0.56
C ASN A 323 10.07 2.33 -1.03
N THR A 324 9.17 1.38 -1.32
CA THR A 324 7.79 1.72 -1.68
C THR A 324 7.09 2.24 -0.43
N ARG A 325 6.47 3.40 -0.58
CA ARG A 325 5.61 4.03 0.41
C ARG A 325 4.25 4.24 -0.25
N GLY A 326 3.22 4.35 0.58
CA GLY A 326 1.85 4.55 0.12
C GLY A 326 1.19 3.28 -0.36
N ALA A 327 -0.08 3.41 -0.73
CA ALA A 327 -0.91 2.31 -1.18
C ALA A 327 -0.53 1.86 -2.59
N THR A 328 -0.43 0.55 -2.77
CA THR A 328 -0.42 -0.11 -4.06
C THR A 328 -1.85 -0.20 -4.58
N VAL A 329 -2.14 0.56 -5.64
CA VAL A 329 -3.47 0.68 -6.22
C VAL A 329 -3.56 0.06 -7.63
N PRO A 330 -4.74 -0.45 -8.04
CA PRO A 330 -4.92 -1.05 -9.37
C PRO A 330 -5.13 -0.02 -10.50
N PHE A 331 -5.13 1.27 -10.18
CA PHE A 331 -5.30 2.38 -11.14
C PHE A 331 -4.00 3.17 -11.35
N THR A 332 -3.97 3.98 -12.40
CA THR A 332 -2.93 5.01 -12.59
C THR A 332 -3.60 6.36 -12.61
N THR A 333 -3.10 7.25 -11.75
CA THR A 333 -3.47 8.66 -11.69
C THR A 333 -2.70 9.46 -12.73
N TYR A 334 -3.38 10.37 -13.41
CA TYR A 334 -2.81 11.34 -14.32
C TYR A 334 -3.24 12.74 -13.88
N GLU A 335 -2.28 13.50 -13.34
CA GLU A 335 -2.50 14.89 -12.91
C GLU A 335 -2.72 15.81 -14.11
N ALA A 336 -3.68 16.73 -14.02
CA ALA A 336 -4.05 17.61 -15.12
C ALA A 336 -2.99 18.67 -15.44
N GLU A 337 -2.31 19.18 -14.43
CA GLU A 337 -1.20 20.13 -14.57
C GLU A 337 0.05 19.51 -15.21
N GLY A 338 0.18 18.18 -15.13
CA GLY A 338 1.19 17.42 -15.86
C GLY A 338 0.80 17.06 -17.30
N SER A 339 -0.38 17.49 -17.76
CA SER A 339 -0.95 17.13 -19.07
C SER A 339 -0.55 18.08 -20.20
N THR A 340 -0.93 17.74 -21.43
CA THR A 340 -0.89 18.68 -22.56
C THR A 340 -2.13 19.56 -22.54
N LEU A 341 -1.96 20.84 -22.24
CA LEU A 341 -3.03 21.84 -22.29
C LEU A 341 -3.34 22.25 -23.74
N GLY A 342 -4.61 22.48 -24.04
CA GLY A 342 -5.08 22.90 -25.36
C GLY A 342 -6.09 24.03 -25.29
N GLY A 343 -6.28 24.73 -26.41
CA GLY A 343 -7.36 25.71 -26.60
C GLY A 343 -7.29 27.00 -25.77
N GLY A 344 -6.24 27.20 -24.96
CA GLY A 344 -6.12 28.35 -24.06
C GLY A 344 -6.21 28.02 -22.57
N ALA A 345 -6.46 26.74 -22.23
CA ALA A 345 -6.60 26.28 -20.85
C ALA A 345 -5.46 26.76 -19.94
N THR A 346 -5.78 27.10 -18.69
CA THR A 346 -4.85 27.70 -17.73
C THR A 346 -4.76 26.87 -16.45
N LEU A 347 -3.72 27.09 -15.65
CA LEU A 347 -3.61 26.49 -14.31
C LEU A 347 -4.14 27.46 -13.26
N ASN A 348 -4.80 26.91 -12.23
CA ASN A 348 -5.04 27.58 -10.95
C ASN A 348 -5.64 29.00 -11.04
N ASN A 349 -6.83 29.12 -11.62
CA ASN A 349 -7.52 30.43 -11.65
C ASN A 349 -7.97 30.93 -10.25
N ASP A 350 -7.85 30.09 -9.23
CA ASP A 350 -8.13 30.37 -7.82
C ASP A 350 -7.09 29.68 -6.92
N THR A 351 -6.24 30.48 -6.26
CA THR A 351 -5.15 30.00 -5.40
C THR A 351 -5.52 29.93 -3.92
N ALA A 352 -6.73 30.34 -3.53
CA ALA A 352 -7.13 30.40 -2.12
C ALA A 352 -8.03 29.23 -1.70
N VAL A 353 -8.71 28.60 -2.67
CA VAL A 353 -9.69 27.54 -2.40
C VAL A 353 -9.36 26.29 -3.22
N LYS A 354 -9.50 26.36 -4.55
CA LYS A 354 -9.44 25.16 -5.40
C LYS A 354 -8.06 24.57 -5.46
N LYS A 355 -7.06 25.42 -5.68
CA LYS A 355 -5.65 25.01 -5.63
C LYS A 355 -5.32 24.28 -4.32
N GLU A 356 -5.89 24.75 -3.22
CA GLU A 356 -5.57 24.23 -1.89
C GLU A 356 -6.24 22.88 -1.58
N ALA A 357 -7.30 22.53 -2.31
CA ALA A 357 -7.97 21.25 -2.25
C ALA A 357 -7.63 20.31 -3.43
N SER A 358 -6.81 20.74 -4.40
CA SER A 358 -6.38 19.90 -5.54
C SER A 358 -5.23 18.96 -5.18
N SER A 359 -5.13 17.84 -5.90
CA SER A 359 -3.91 17.02 -5.89
C SER A 359 -2.74 17.84 -6.42
N GLY A 360 -1.52 17.59 -5.93
CA GLY A 360 -0.33 18.36 -6.29
C GLY A 360 -0.42 19.86 -5.99
N LYS A 361 -1.45 20.31 -5.25
CA LYS A 361 -1.84 21.72 -5.10
C LYS A 361 -1.95 22.45 -6.45
N SER A 362 -2.49 21.79 -7.47
CA SER A 362 -2.73 22.40 -8.78
C SER A 362 -3.87 21.73 -9.55
N TYR A 363 -4.56 22.47 -10.41
CA TYR A 363 -5.56 21.95 -11.34
C TYR A 363 -5.58 22.78 -12.63
N VAL A 364 -6.25 22.25 -13.66
CA VAL A 364 -6.48 22.96 -14.92
C VAL A 364 -7.88 23.56 -14.96
N HIS A 365 -7.96 24.84 -15.31
CA HIS A 365 -9.19 25.58 -15.52
C HIS A 365 -9.57 25.64 -17.01
N LEU A 366 -10.84 25.33 -17.31
CA LEU A 366 -11.45 25.40 -18.64
C LEU A 366 -12.69 26.31 -18.56
N ASP A 367 -12.67 27.50 -19.17
CA ASP A 367 -13.80 28.44 -19.22
C ASP A 367 -14.22 28.84 -20.65
N ALA A 368 -13.44 28.49 -21.67
CA ALA A 368 -13.76 28.74 -23.06
C ALA A 368 -13.96 27.46 -23.90
N THR A 369 -14.78 27.55 -24.95
CA THR A 369 -14.95 26.44 -25.89
C THR A 369 -13.64 26.12 -26.61
N GLY A 370 -13.26 24.84 -26.62
CA GLY A 370 -12.04 24.32 -27.23
C GLY A 370 -10.91 24.11 -26.23
N GLU A 371 -11.02 24.61 -25.00
CA GLU A 371 -10.05 24.37 -23.94
C GLU A 371 -10.07 22.93 -23.46
N SER A 372 -8.88 22.37 -23.23
CA SER A 372 -8.75 20.94 -22.92
C SER A 372 -7.51 20.59 -22.12
N VAL A 373 -7.57 19.43 -21.47
CA VAL A 373 -6.43 18.68 -20.94
C VAL A 373 -6.31 17.33 -21.66
N MET A 374 -5.09 16.92 -21.98
CA MET A 374 -4.85 15.67 -22.70
C MET A 374 -3.64 14.90 -22.16
N TRP A 375 -3.83 13.61 -21.94
CA TRP A 375 -2.80 12.67 -21.49
C TRP A 375 -2.58 11.57 -22.51
N THR A 376 -1.41 10.94 -22.45
CA THR A 376 -1.15 9.65 -23.10
C THR A 376 -1.29 8.57 -22.05
N ASN A 377 -2.31 7.73 -22.19
CA ASN A 377 -2.60 6.63 -21.28
C ASN A 377 -1.57 5.49 -21.47
N VAL A 378 -1.10 4.88 -20.38
CA VAL A 378 -0.10 3.80 -20.40
C VAL A 378 -0.67 2.41 -20.10
N ARG A 379 -1.99 2.29 -19.90
CA ARG A 379 -2.64 1.01 -19.54
C ARG A 379 -3.99 0.83 -20.22
N ASP A 380 -4.46 -0.40 -20.33
CA ASP A 380 -5.86 -0.63 -20.68
C ASP A 380 -6.74 -0.17 -19.50
N ALA A 381 -7.90 0.40 -19.80
CA ALA A 381 -8.85 0.83 -18.80
C ALA A 381 -10.29 0.73 -19.29
N ASN A 382 -11.15 0.21 -18.41
CA ASN A 382 -12.60 0.18 -18.61
C ASN A 382 -13.35 1.03 -17.56
N ARG A 383 -12.60 1.70 -16.67
CA ARG A 383 -13.08 2.67 -15.70
C ARG A 383 -12.19 3.91 -15.72
N LEU A 384 -12.85 5.06 -15.63
CA LEU A 384 -12.23 6.37 -15.46
C LEU A 384 -12.86 7.02 -14.24
N VAL A 385 -12.07 7.46 -13.27
CA VAL A 385 -12.52 8.41 -12.24
C VAL A 385 -12.00 9.79 -12.63
N LEU A 386 -12.89 10.77 -12.70
CA LEU A 386 -12.54 12.17 -12.93
C LEU A 386 -12.69 12.92 -11.61
N ARG A 387 -11.62 13.57 -11.14
CA ARG A 387 -11.70 14.54 -10.05
C ARG A 387 -11.89 15.92 -10.62
N TYR A 388 -12.99 16.58 -10.27
CA TYR A 388 -13.44 17.80 -10.93
C TYR A 388 -14.10 18.79 -9.98
N SER A 389 -14.15 20.03 -10.43
CA SER A 389 -14.90 21.14 -9.84
C SER A 389 -15.74 21.82 -10.92
N ILE A 390 -16.98 22.18 -10.61
CA ILE A 390 -17.86 22.98 -11.47
C ILE A 390 -18.61 24.03 -10.63
N PRO A 391 -19.26 25.05 -11.22
CA PRO A 391 -20.01 26.04 -10.46
C PRO A 391 -20.99 25.42 -9.46
N GLN A 392 -21.04 25.96 -8.23
CA GLN A 392 -21.92 25.47 -7.18
C GLN A 392 -23.39 25.51 -7.60
N ASN A 393 -24.17 24.52 -7.16
CA ASN A 393 -25.58 24.30 -7.49
C ASN A 393 -25.85 24.14 -9.00
N THR A 394 -24.93 23.50 -9.72
CA THR A 394 -25.10 23.23 -11.15
C THR A 394 -24.84 21.76 -11.50
N SER A 395 -25.42 21.33 -12.61
CA SER A 395 -25.12 20.07 -13.26
C SER A 395 -24.94 20.33 -14.76
N GLY A 396 -24.08 19.55 -15.39
CA GLY A 396 -23.77 19.70 -16.81
C GLY A 396 -22.95 18.54 -17.31
N SER A 397 -22.21 18.73 -18.40
CA SER A 397 -21.32 17.71 -18.91
C SER A 397 -20.02 18.30 -19.46
N ILE A 398 -18.99 17.45 -19.58
CA ILE A 398 -17.71 17.77 -20.23
C ILE A 398 -17.37 16.68 -21.24
N ALA A 399 -16.79 17.03 -22.39
CA ALA A 399 -16.57 16.06 -23.45
C ALA A 399 -15.30 15.22 -23.22
N LEU A 400 -15.42 13.91 -23.37
CA LEU A 400 -14.31 12.95 -23.42
C LEU A 400 -13.99 12.58 -24.87
N TYR A 401 -12.74 12.75 -25.25
CA TYR A 401 -12.17 12.34 -26.51
C TYR A 401 -11.11 11.26 -26.29
N VAL A 402 -11.06 10.30 -27.21
CA VAL A 402 -10.01 9.27 -27.27
C VAL A 402 -9.43 9.25 -28.67
N ASN A 403 -8.12 9.40 -28.80
CA ASN A 403 -7.42 9.47 -30.10
C ASN A 403 -8.03 10.51 -31.05
N GLY A 404 -8.40 11.68 -30.50
CA GLY A 404 -9.00 12.79 -31.24
C GLY A 404 -10.48 12.60 -31.60
N VAL A 405 -11.10 11.46 -31.28
CA VAL A 405 -12.51 11.16 -31.56
C VAL A 405 -13.34 11.34 -30.29
N LYS A 406 -14.43 12.11 -30.37
CA LYS A 406 -15.37 12.26 -29.23
C LYS A 406 -16.00 10.91 -28.92
N ARG A 407 -15.92 10.46 -27.67
CA ARG A 407 -16.48 9.18 -27.21
C ARG A 407 -17.79 9.37 -26.47
N GLN A 408 -17.83 10.31 -25.53
CA GLN A 408 -19.01 10.60 -24.72
C GLN A 408 -18.92 11.99 -24.08
N ASP A 409 -20.05 12.53 -23.64
CA ASP A 409 -20.10 13.64 -22.69
C ASP A 409 -20.26 13.06 -21.27
N LEU A 410 -19.32 13.40 -20.39
CA LEU A 410 -19.29 12.96 -18.99
C LEU A 410 -20.22 13.85 -18.18
N ALA A 411 -21.28 13.29 -17.60
CA ALA A 411 -22.24 14.02 -16.78
C ALA A 411 -21.67 14.33 -15.39
N LEU A 412 -21.76 15.60 -14.97
CA LEU A 412 -21.17 16.16 -13.75
C LEU A 412 -22.24 16.87 -12.93
N THR A 413 -22.09 16.86 -11.59
CA THR A 413 -22.94 17.59 -10.66
C THR A 413 -22.14 18.18 -9.52
N SER A 414 -22.45 19.40 -9.11
CA SER A 414 -21.75 20.05 -8.01
C SER A 414 -22.20 19.59 -6.62
N THR A 415 -23.07 18.57 -6.54
CA THR A 415 -23.74 18.14 -5.30
C THR A 415 -22.75 17.91 -4.16
N PHE A 416 -21.60 17.29 -4.45
CA PHE A 416 -20.59 16.94 -3.45
C PHE A 416 -19.26 17.70 -3.63
N ASN A 417 -19.18 18.63 -4.60
CA ASN A 417 -17.97 19.44 -4.82
C ASN A 417 -17.67 20.35 -3.63
N TYR A 418 -18.70 20.86 -2.96
CA TYR A 418 -18.56 21.90 -1.94
C TYR A 418 -19.15 21.45 -0.63
N ASP A 419 -18.58 21.95 0.46
CA ASP A 419 -19.23 21.85 1.76
C ASP A 419 -20.35 22.89 1.84
N THR A 420 -21.58 22.44 2.10
CA THR A 420 -22.78 23.28 2.08
C THR A 420 -23.17 23.82 3.46
N ALA A 421 -22.37 23.58 4.51
CA ALA A 421 -22.66 24.10 5.84
C ALA A 421 -22.79 25.63 5.81
N PRO A 422 -23.83 26.21 6.43
CA PRO A 422 -24.01 27.66 6.45
C PRO A 422 -22.81 28.40 7.04
N GLY A 423 -22.23 29.32 6.26
CA GLY A 423 -21.05 30.09 6.69
C GLY A 423 -19.74 29.31 6.67
N SER A 424 -19.72 28.11 6.07
CA SER A 424 -18.52 27.31 5.90
C SER A 424 -17.41 28.08 5.21
N THR A 425 -16.18 27.94 5.73
CA THR A 425 -14.95 28.49 5.16
C THR A 425 -14.00 27.38 4.70
N TYR A 426 -14.47 26.13 4.63
CA TYR A 426 -13.65 25.00 4.18
C TYR A 426 -13.29 25.15 2.70
N VAL A 427 -12.09 24.71 2.31
CA VAL A 427 -11.63 24.82 0.91
C VAL A 427 -12.17 23.74 -0.02
N ARG A 428 -13.10 22.90 0.47
CA ARG A 428 -13.74 21.83 -0.30
C ARG A 428 -14.33 22.37 -1.59
N SER A 429 -13.83 21.87 -2.72
CA SER A 429 -14.22 22.37 -4.04
C SER A 429 -14.19 21.34 -5.16
N PHE A 430 -13.81 20.09 -4.86
CA PHE A 430 -13.72 19.00 -5.81
C PHE A 430 -14.54 17.79 -5.37
N ASP A 431 -14.96 16.98 -6.33
CA ASP A 431 -15.53 15.65 -6.13
C ASP A 431 -14.97 14.68 -7.17
N ASP A 432 -15.13 13.40 -6.92
CA ASP A 432 -14.71 12.32 -7.80
C ASP A 432 -15.94 11.63 -8.41
N LYS A 433 -15.94 11.48 -9.74
CA LYS A 433 -16.99 10.74 -10.43
C LYS A 433 -16.43 9.67 -11.33
N ASP A 434 -16.96 8.46 -11.19
CA ASP A 434 -16.62 7.33 -12.03
C ASP A 434 -17.46 7.22 -13.31
N PHE A 435 -16.82 6.75 -14.37
CA PHE A 435 -17.39 6.54 -15.69
C PHE A 435 -16.92 5.22 -16.30
N VAL A 436 -17.80 4.59 -17.08
CA VAL A 436 -17.43 3.46 -17.94
C VAL A 436 -16.74 4.02 -19.19
N VAL A 437 -15.57 3.46 -19.51
CA VAL A 437 -14.79 3.83 -20.69
C VAL A 437 -14.28 2.58 -21.39
N GLU A 438 -13.68 2.74 -22.56
CA GLU A 438 -12.93 1.71 -23.25
C GLU A 438 -11.66 2.34 -23.83
N LEU A 439 -10.56 2.14 -23.12
CA LEU A 439 -9.25 2.70 -23.42
C LEU A 439 -8.21 1.60 -23.48
N ASN A 440 -7.30 1.73 -24.43
CA ASN A 440 -6.12 0.88 -24.53
C ASN A 440 -4.88 1.66 -24.08
N ALA A 441 -3.85 0.93 -23.63
CA ALA A 441 -2.54 1.52 -23.43
C ALA A 441 -2.03 2.16 -24.74
N GLY A 442 -1.53 3.39 -24.65
CA GLY A 442 -1.09 4.22 -25.78
C GLY A 442 -2.14 5.19 -26.30
N ASP A 443 -3.42 5.03 -25.92
CA ASP A 443 -4.47 5.96 -26.31
C ASP A 443 -4.20 7.36 -25.75
N THR A 444 -4.52 8.39 -26.52
CA THR A 444 -4.63 9.76 -25.98
C THR A 444 -6.02 9.96 -25.41
N VAL A 445 -6.09 10.44 -24.17
CA VAL A 445 -7.34 10.71 -23.44
C VAL A 445 -7.42 12.21 -23.24
N LYS A 446 -8.48 12.84 -23.74
CA LYS A 446 -8.66 14.30 -23.66
C LYS A 446 -10.01 14.67 -23.06
N ILE A 447 -10.00 15.54 -22.07
CA ILE A 447 -11.20 16.18 -21.51
C ILE A 447 -11.26 17.61 -22.07
N GLN A 448 -12.37 17.99 -22.70
CA GLN A 448 -12.50 19.25 -23.41
C GLN A 448 -13.86 19.91 -23.17
N LYS A 449 -13.86 21.25 -23.06
CA LYS A 449 -15.08 22.05 -23.07
C LYS A 449 -15.51 22.31 -24.51
N ASP A 450 -16.52 21.58 -24.99
CA ASP A 450 -17.14 21.82 -26.30
C ASP A 450 -18.20 22.93 -26.23
N SER A 451 -18.70 23.36 -27.39
CA SER A 451 -19.80 24.34 -27.50
C SER A 451 -21.12 23.84 -26.88
N GLY A 452 -21.29 22.53 -26.73
CA GLY A 452 -22.43 21.90 -26.07
C GLY A 452 -22.30 21.81 -24.54
N ASN A 453 -21.12 22.08 -23.98
CA ASN A 453 -20.86 22.01 -22.55
C ASN A 453 -21.12 23.40 -21.93
N SER A 454 -22.29 23.56 -21.31
CA SER A 454 -22.92 24.85 -21.00
C SER A 454 -22.46 25.52 -19.68
N LEU A 455 -21.72 24.83 -18.81
CA LEU A 455 -21.29 25.41 -17.54
C LEU A 455 -20.26 26.51 -17.78
N ALA A 456 -20.27 27.54 -16.93
CA ALA A 456 -19.39 28.70 -17.08
C ALA A 456 -17.90 28.29 -17.07
N TRP A 457 -17.54 27.28 -16.29
CA TRP A 457 -16.18 26.77 -16.20
C TRP A 457 -16.14 25.34 -15.66
N TYR A 458 -14.97 24.70 -15.81
CA TYR A 458 -14.63 23.39 -15.26
C TYR A 458 -13.21 23.44 -14.67
N GLY A 459 -13.04 22.93 -13.47
CA GLY A 459 -11.73 22.61 -12.90
C GLY A 459 -11.47 21.12 -13.05
N ILE A 460 -10.39 20.75 -13.72
CA ILE A 460 -9.95 19.36 -13.89
C ILE A 460 -8.68 19.17 -13.07
N ASP A 461 -8.75 18.30 -12.07
CA ASP A 461 -7.63 18.00 -11.17
C ASP A 461 -6.84 16.79 -11.70
N LEU A 462 -7.51 15.65 -11.85
CA LEU A 462 -6.88 14.42 -12.31
C LEU A 462 -7.88 13.46 -12.95
N ILE A 463 -7.33 12.44 -13.62
CA ILE A 463 -8.06 11.21 -13.93
C ILE A 463 -7.35 9.98 -13.35
N ASP A 464 -8.12 9.02 -12.83
CA ASP A 464 -7.63 7.68 -12.53
C ASP A 464 -8.16 6.69 -13.58
N LEU A 465 -7.26 5.92 -14.17
CA LEU A 465 -7.59 4.89 -15.16
C LEU A 465 -7.34 3.49 -14.61
N GLU A 466 -8.35 2.63 -14.71
CA GLU A 466 -8.35 1.27 -14.16
C GLU A 466 -9.01 0.26 -15.11
N THR A 467 -8.50 -0.97 -15.12
CA THR A 467 -9.23 -2.12 -15.64
C THR A 467 -9.88 -2.87 -14.48
N ALA A 468 -11.19 -2.66 -14.30
CA ALA A 468 -12.02 -3.47 -13.42
C ALA A 468 -12.18 -4.87 -14.03
N GLY A 469 -11.82 -5.91 -13.27
CA GLY A 469 -12.09 -7.30 -13.63
C GLY A 469 -13.58 -7.61 -13.59
N ALA A 470 -14.03 -8.70 -14.23
CA ALA A 470 -15.45 -9.09 -14.23
C ALA A 470 -16.03 -9.23 -12.80
N PRO A 471 -17.35 -9.01 -12.62
CA PRO A 471 -17.98 -9.17 -11.31
C PRO A 471 -17.71 -10.55 -10.73
N LEU A 472 -17.40 -10.61 -9.44
CA LEU A 472 -17.18 -11.86 -8.73
C LEU A 472 -18.46 -12.70 -8.71
N ALA A 473 -18.30 -14.03 -8.80
CA ALA A 473 -19.41 -14.97 -8.66
C ALA A 473 -19.66 -15.29 -7.18
N MET A 474 -20.92 -15.58 -6.83
CA MET A 474 -21.30 -15.98 -5.47
C MET A 474 -20.56 -17.26 -5.05
N PRO A 475 -19.80 -17.24 -3.93
CA PRO A 475 -19.16 -18.45 -3.43
C PRO A 475 -20.17 -19.45 -2.83
N ALA A 476 -19.72 -20.70 -2.65
CA ALA A 476 -20.49 -21.68 -1.88
C ALA A 476 -20.66 -21.24 -0.42
N ASN A 477 -21.74 -21.69 0.24
CA ASN A 477 -22.10 -21.34 1.63
C ASN A 477 -22.49 -19.86 1.87
N PHE A 478 -22.91 -19.15 0.82
CA PHE A 478 -23.48 -17.81 0.93
C PHE A 478 -25.01 -17.84 0.77
N ILE A 479 -25.67 -16.88 1.42
CA ILE A 479 -27.06 -16.49 1.16
C ILE A 479 -27.02 -15.16 0.38
N SER A 480 -27.61 -15.14 -0.80
CA SER A 480 -27.76 -13.91 -1.58
C SER A 480 -28.92 -13.07 -1.05
N VAL A 481 -28.70 -11.76 -0.90
CA VAL A 481 -29.76 -10.80 -0.54
C VAL A 481 -30.89 -10.75 -1.56
N LYS A 482 -30.63 -11.13 -2.83
CA LYS A 482 -31.65 -11.20 -3.89
C LYS A 482 -32.44 -12.50 -3.91
N SER A 483 -31.98 -13.55 -3.22
CA SER A 483 -32.68 -14.84 -3.22
C SER A 483 -33.94 -14.77 -2.36
N ALA A 484 -34.99 -15.49 -2.77
CA ALA A 484 -36.16 -15.67 -1.92
C ALA A 484 -35.76 -16.34 -0.59
N PRO A 485 -36.35 -15.92 0.56
CA PRO A 485 -37.48 -15.00 0.69
C PRO A 485 -37.11 -13.50 0.81
N TYR A 486 -35.84 -13.12 0.80
CA TYR A 486 -35.38 -11.76 1.10
C TYR A 486 -35.70 -10.79 -0.05
N ASN A 487 -35.44 -11.22 -1.29
CA ASN A 487 -35.83 -10.50 -2.50
C ASN A 487 -35.42 -9.02 -2.56
N ALA A 488 -34.22 -8.67 -2.05
CA ALA A 488 -33.65 -7.34 -2.28
C ALA A 488 -33.59 -7.06 -3.80
N VAL A 489 -34.00 -5.87 -4.23
CA VAL A 489 -34.17 -5.49 -5.63
C VAL A 489 -32.84 -5.03 -6.21
N GLY A 490 -32.11 -4.18 -5.49
CA GLY A 490 -30.80 -3.68 -5.92
C GLY A 490 -30.85 -2.88 -7.22
N ASP A 491 -31.90 -2.07 -7.41
CA ASP A 491 -32.15 -1.23 -8.60
C ASP A 491 -31.82 0.26 -8.40
N GLY A 492 -31.35 0.64 -7.20
CA GLY A 492 -31.05 2.02 -6.82
C GLY A 492 -32.30 2.86 -6.57
N VAL A 493 -33.49 2.25 -6.48
CA VAL A 493 -34.76 2.94 -6.22
C VAL A 493 -35.45 2.36 -5.00
N ALA A 494 -35.64 1.04 -4.95
CA ALA A 494 -36.30 0.38 -3.84
C ALA A 494 -35.43 0.43 -2.58
N ASP A 495 -36.04 0.69 -1.44
CA ASP A 495 -35.39 0.53 -0.14
C ASP A 495 -35.20 -0.97 0.15
N ASP A 496 -33.95 -1.41 0.18
CA ASP A 496 -33.55 -2.81 0.34
C ASP A 496 -33.20 -3.14 1.80
N THR A 497 -33.30 -2.19 2.72
CA THR A 497 -32.82 -2.31 4.11
C THR A 497 -33.39 -3.53 4.82
N THR A 498 -34.72 -3.68 4.87
CA THR A 498 -35.36 -4.82 5.55
C THR A 498 -35.01 -6.16 4.89
N ALA A 499 -35.00 -6.20 3.55
CA ALA A 499 -34.65 -7.42 2.81
C ALA A 499 -33.21 -7.86 3.12
N ILE A 500 -32.27 -6.91 3.14
CA ILE A 500 -30.87 -7.19 3.46
C ILE A 500 -30.73 -7.62 4.92
N GLN A 501 -31.38 -6.94 5.87
CA GLN A 501 -31.33 -7.29 7.29
C GLN A 501 -31.87 -8.70 7.53
N ASP A 502 -32.97 -9.08 6.87
CA ASP A 502 -33.54 -10.43 6.96
C ASP A 502 -32.57 -11.49 6.41
N ALA A 503 -31.85 -11.18 5.32
CA ALA A 503 -30.81 -12.05 4.78
C ALA A 503 -29.63 -12.22 5.75
N VAL A 504 -29.19 -11.13 6.40
CA VAL A 504 -28.14 -11.16 7.43
C VAL A 504 -28.58 -12.04 8.61
N ASN A 505 -29.77 -11.83 9.14
CA ASN A 505 -30.32 -12.58 10.27
C ASN A 505 -30.41 -14.08 9.98
N ALA A 506 -30.87 -14.43 8.77
CA ALA A 506 -31.00 -15.82 8.37
C ALA A 506 -29.64 -16.48 8.08
N ALA A 507 -28.70 -15.75 7.50
CA ALA A 507 -27.33 -16.23 7.29
C ALA A 507 -26.63 -16.52 8.62
N ALA A 508 -26.76 -15.62 9.60
CA ALA A 508 -26.26 -15.83 10.96
C ALA A 508 -26.87 -17.08 11.61
N THR A 509 -28.19 -17.25 11.53
CA THR A 509 -28.88 -18.44 12.05
C THR A 509 -28.41 -19.73 11.38
N ALA A 510 -28.10 -19.67 10.09
CA ALA A 510 -27.67 -20.83 9.30
C ALA A 510 -26.15 -21.10 9.34
N GLY A 511 -25.36 -20.26 10.01
CA GLY A 511 -23.90 -20.33 9.96
C GLY A 511 -23.33 -20.10 8.56
N LYS A 512 -23.95 -19.20 7.79
CA LYS A 512 -23.60 -18.86 6.40
C LYS A 512 -23.18 -17.41 6.27
N ALA A 513 -22.51 -17.11 5.17
CA ALA A 513 -22.14 -15.74 4.79
C ALA A 513 -23.25 -15.05 3.98
N VAL A 514 -23.18 -13.73 3.82
CA VAL A 514 -24.12 -12.91 3.05
C VAL A 514 -23.46 -12.44 1.76
N TRP A 515 -24.17 -12.59 0.65
CA TRP A 515 -23.72 -12.21 -0.69
C TRP A 515 -24.57 -11.07 -1.25
N PHE A 516 -23.90 -10.03 -1.75
CA PHE A 516 -24.48 -8.97 -2.54
C PHE A 516 -24.14 -9.20 -4.02
N PRO A 517 -25.10 -9.64 -4.86
CA PRO A 517 -24.94 -9.61 -6.30
C PRO A 517 -24.66 -8.19 -6.85
N PRO A 518 -24.34 -8.06 -8.15
CA PRO A 518 -24.34 -6.75 -8.78
C PRO A 518 -25.69 -6.01 -8.63
N GLY A 519 -25.62 -4.73 -8.34
CA GLY A 519 -26.77 -3.85 -8.10
C GLY A 519 -26.43 -2.67 -7.18
N THR A 520 -27.33 -1.70 -7.14
CA THR A 520 -27.31 -0.58 -6.19
C THR A 520 -28.45 -0.79 -5.20
N TYR A 521 -28.13 -0.95 -3.93
CA TYR A 521 -29.06 -1.30 -2.88
C TYR A 521 -29.25 -0.08 -1.99
N ASN A 522 -30.45 0.50 -2.00
CA ASN A 522 -30.71 1.66 -1.17
C ASN A 522 -30.93 1.22 0.28
N GLN A 523 -30.34 2.00 1.19
CA GLN A 523 -30.40 1.80 2.63
C GLN A 523 -31.00 3.04 3.30
N SER A 524 -31.90 2.82 4.24
CA SER A 524 -32.55 3.86 5.05
C SER A 524 -32.32 3.67 6.55
N ASP A 525 -31.61 2.61 6.97
CA ASP A 525 -31.23 2.34 8.37
C ASP A 525 -29.94 1.50 8.41
N LYS A 526 -29.12 1.65 9.46
CA LYS A 526 -27.84 0.93 9.61
C LYS A 526 -28.07 -0.58 9.81
N LEU A 527 -27.37 -1.39 9.02
CA LEU A 527 -27.50 -2.85 9.05
C LEU A 527 -26.75 -3.44 10.26
N GLN A 528 -27.45 -4.26 11.03
CA GLN A 528 -26.95 -4.91 12.23
C GLN A 528 -26.34 -6.27 11.89
N VAL A 529 -25.05 -6.45 12.17
CA VAL A 529 -24.27 -7.64 11.80
C VAL A 529 -23.75 -8.36 13.04
N PRO A 530 -24.30 -9.54 13.38
CA PRO A 530 -23.84 -10.34 14.52
C PRO A 530 -22.39 -10.84 14.36
N SER A 531 -21.82 -11.37 15.45
CA SER A 531 -20.44 -11.88 15.45
C SER A 531 -20.25 -13.06 14.51
N GLY A 532 -19.05 -13.20 13.96
CA GLY A 532 -18.66 -14.35 13.12
C GLY A 532 -19.19 -14.30 11.68
N MET A 533 -19.69 -13.14 11.24
CA MET A 533 -20.31 -12.99 9.92
C MET A 533 -19.29 -12.68 8.83
N THR A 534 -19.57 -13.14 7.62
CA THR A 534 -18.89 -12.67 6.41
C THR A 534 -19.92 -12.05 5.48
N ILE A 535 -19.67 -10.83 5.05
CA ILE A 535 -20.47 -10.10 4.07
C ILE A 535 -19.58 -9.75 2.88
N LYS A 536 -20.03 -10.12 1.67
CA LYS A 536 -19.23 -9.97 0.46
C LYS A 536 -20.07 -9.49 -0.72
N GLY A 537 -19.55 -8.52 -1.48
CA GLY A 537 -20.10 -8.08 -2.75
C GLY A 537 -19.41 -8.68 -3.97
N ALA A 538 -19.92 -8.33 -5.15
CA ALA A 538 -19.36 -8.73 -6.43
C ALA A 538 -18.13 -7.89 -6.86
N GLY A 539 -17.66 -6.98 -6.01
CA GLY A 539 -16.59 -6.01 -6.26
C GLY A 539 -17.11 -4.57 -6.15
N ILE A 540 -16.22 -3.65 -5.77
CA ILE A 540 -16.53 -2.21 -5.56
C ILE A 540 -17.16 -1.53 -6.78
N TRP A 541 -16.92 -2.05 -7.99
CA TRP A 541 -17.48 -1.53 -9.23
C TRP A 541 -18.89 -2.05 -9.56
N TYR A 542 -19.41 -3.00 -8.76
CA TYR A 542 -20.58 -3.80 -9.13
C TYR A 542 -21.65 -3.89 -8.04
N SER A 543 -21.25 -3.98 -6.77
CA SER A 543 -22.18 -4.05 -5.64
C SER A 543 -22.05 -2.80 -4.79
N HIS A 544 -23.12 -2.00 -4.78
CA HIS A 544 -23.14 -0.67 -4.18
C HIS A 544 -24.26 -0.58 -3.14
N LEU A 545 -23.90 -0.39 -1.88
CA LEU A 545 -24.82 -0.04 -0.79
C LEU A 545 -24.89 1.49 -0.70
N HIS A 546 -26.06 2.08 -0.96
CA HIS A 546 -26.25 3.52 -1.02
C HIS A 546 -27.22 3.97 0.06
N SER A 547 -26.75 4.75 1.05
CA SER A 547 -27.66 5.36 2.01
C SER A 547 -28.45 6.48 1.36
N THR A 548 -29.73 6.58 1.68
CA THR A 548 -30.68 7.56 1.14
C THR A 548 -31.05 8.66 2.12
N ILE A 549 -30.46 8.64 3.33
CA ILE A 549 -30.81 9.55 4.42
C ILE A 549 -29.59 10.30 4.93
N THR A 550 -29.81 11.58 5.27
CA THR A 550 -28.89 12.40 6.08
C THR A 550 -29.34 12.29 7.53
N ASN A 551 -28.45 11.92 8.46
CA ASN A 551 -28.88 11.63 9.83
C ASN A 551 -29.23 12.89 10.64
N SER A 552 -29.91 12.73 11.78
CA SER A 552 -29.90 13.65 12.93
C SER A 552 -28.98 13.20 14.06
N ASP A 553 -28.55 11.95 14.03
CA ASP A 553 -27.87 11.26 15.13
C ASP A 553 -26.39 11.00 14.82
N TRP A 554 -25.58 11.07 15.86
CA TRP A 554 -24.13 10.89 15.79
C TRP A 554 -23.78 9.43 15.49
N GLY A 555 -22.95 9.18 14.46
CA GLY A 555 -22.61 7.83 14.02
C GLY A 555 -23.44 7.31 12.83
N GLY A 556 -24.57 7.97 12.52
CA GLY A 556 -25.28 7.71 11.25
C GLY A 556 -26.11 6.44 11.17
N ASP A 557 -27.04 6.43 10.21
CA ASP A 557 -27.78 5.26 9.75
C ASP A 557 -27.21 4.71 8.42
N VAL A 558 -25.90 4.80 8.25
CA VAL A 558 -25.18 4.40 7.02
C VAL A 558 -24.40 3.12 7.25
N GLY A 559 -24.41 2.21 6.27
CA GLY A 559 -23.53 1.04 6.24
C GLY A 559 -23.86 0.02 7.33
N PHE A 560 -22.88 -0.37 8.14
CA PHE A 560 -22.98 -1.51 9.04
C PHE A 560 -22.62 -1.15 10.49
N GLN A 561 -23.34 -1.73 11.44
CA GLN A 561 -22.89 -1.93 12.81
C GLN A 561 -22.49 -3.40 12.98
N ILE A 562 -21.23 -3.66 13.29
CA ILE A 562 -20.68 -5.02 13.32
C ILE A 562 -20.29 -5.44 14.74
N ASN A 563 -20.25 -6.76 14.96
CA ASN A 563 -19.68 -7.37 16.16
C ASN A 563 -18.39 -8.16 15.84
N ASP A 564 -17.78 -8.79 16.84
CA ASP A 564 -16.52 -9.53 16.72
C ASP A 564 -16.46 -10.56 15.56
N ASN A 565 -15.25 -10.78 15.04
CA ASN A 565 -14.94 -11.81 14.03
C ASN A 565 -15.73 -11.63 12.72
N THR A 566 -16.00 -10.38 12.34
CA THR A 566 -16.76 -10.03 11.14
C THR A 566 -15.84 -9.63 9.99
N THR A 567 -16.15 -10.08 8.78
CA THR A 567 -15.49 -9.63 7.54
C THR A 567 -16.47 -8.94 6.62
N ILE A 568 -16.17 -7.71 6.20
CA ILE A 568 -16.92 -6.97 5.15
C ILE A 568 -15.98 -6.77 3.97
N SER A 569 -16.41 -7.16 2.76
CA SER A 569 -15.55 -7.06 1.57
C SER A 569 -16.25 -6.82 0.25
N ASP A 570 -15.51 -6.23 -0.71
CA ASP A 570 -15.87 -6.14 -2.13
C ASP A 570 -17.16 -5.35 -2.41
N LEU A 571 -17.37 -4.25 -1.68
CA LEU A 571 -18.55 -3.38 -1.75
C LEU A 571 -18.17 -1.91 -1.91
N ARG A 572 -18.94 -1.15 -2.68
CA ARG A 572 -19.01 0.31 -2.58
C ARG A 572 -20.09 0.68 -1.57
N ILE A 573 -19.82 1.64 -0.70
CA ILE A 573 -20.72 2.15 0.32
C ILE A 573 -20.68 3.67 0.25
N SER A 574 -21.84 4.32 0.06
CA SER A 574 -21.90 5.77 -0.09
C SER A 574 -23.02 6.38 0.73
N GLY A 575 -22.86 7.64 1.14
CA GLY A 575 -23.92 8.45 1.72
C GLY A 575 -24.48 9.51 0.77
N VAL A 576 -25.27 10.40 1.35
CA VAL A 576 -25.85 11.59 0.71
C VAL A 576 -25.45 12.88 1.44
N ASP A 577 -24.42 12.80 2.30
CA ASP A 577 -23.94 13.94 3.07
C ASP A 577 -23.36 15.00 2.12
N THR A 578 -23.67 16.27 2.38
CA THR A 578 -23.24 17.42 1.56
C THR A 578 -22.50 18.49 2.39
N GLN A 579 -22.26 18.21 3.67
CA GLN A 579 -21.66 19.15 4.59
C GLN A 579 -21.05 18.44 5.80
N ARG A 580 -20.02 19.05 6.35
CA ARG A 580 -19.49 18.73 7.67
C ARG A 580 -20.35 19.39 8.75
N ASP A 581 -21.17 18.60 9.45
CA ASP A 581 -21.98 19.07 10.58
C ASP A 581 -21.98 18.06 11.73
N SER A 582 -22.84 18.21 12.74
CA SER A 582 -22.89 17.28 13.88
C SER A 582 -23.66 15.97 13.63
N ARG A 583 -24.15 15.73 12.41
CA ARG A 583 -25.15 14.69 12.09
C ARG A 583 -24.69 13.74 10.99
N TYR A 584 -23.41 13.40 11.01
CA TYR A 584 -22.73 12.70 9.93
C TYR A 584 -22.84 11.18 10.03
N GLY A 585 -22.76 10.53 8.87
CA GLY A 585 -22.72 9.08 8.77
C GLY A 585 -21.33 8.48 9.04
N ILE A 586 -21.25 7.37 9.79
CA ILE A 586 -20.06 6.52 9.83
C ILE A 586 -20.38 5.22 9.10
N ILE A 587 -19.59 4.83 8.10
CA ILE A 587 -19.88 3.65 7.26
C ILE A 587 -19.86 2.37 8.09
N ILE A 588 -18.82 2.15 8.90
CA ILE A 588 -18.73 0.96 9.75
C ILE A 588 -18.45 1.37 11.19
N THR A 589 -19.37 0.97 12.06
CA THR A 589 -19.26 1.09 13.52
C THR A 589 -19.29 -0.29 14.16
N THR A 590 -18.94 -0.37 15.43
CA THR A 590 -19.04 -1.58 16.24
C THR A 590 -20.16 -1.44 17.27
N THR A 591 -20.60 -2.57 17.83
CA THR A 591 -21.33 -2.54 19.10
C THR A 591 -20.33 -2.38 20.23
N ALA A 592 -20.65 -1.54 21.22
CA ALA A 592 -19.79 -1.34 22.38
C ALA A 592 -19.45 -2.68 23.07
N GLY A 593 -18.16 -2.90 23.30
CA GLY A 593 -17.59 -4.16 23.82
C GLY A 593 -17.47 -5.31 22.82
N ALA A 594 -17.73 -5.08 21.52
CA ALA A 594 -17.74 -6.13 20.49
C ALA A 594 -17.13 -5.67 19.15
N GLY A 595 -15.89 -5.18 19.13
CA GLY A 595 -15.18 -4.76 17.91
C GLY A 595 -13.91 -5.56 17.59
N SER A 596 -13.81 -6.80 18.04
CA SER A 596 -12.55 -7.57 17.97
C SER A 596 -12.42 -8.46 16.74
N ASN A 597 -11.21 -8.59 16.18
CA ASN A 597 -10.85 -9.49 15.08
C ASN A 597 -11.65 -9.27 13.78
N ASN A 598 -11.99 -8.01 13.48
CA ASN A 598 -12.74 -7.66 12.29
C ASN A 598 -11.83 -7.43 11.09
N VAL A 599 -12.34 -7.65 9.87
CA VAL A 599 -11.62 -7.40 8.62
C VAL A 599 -12.48 -6.57 7.68
N LEU A 600 -12.01 -5.37 7.35
CA LEU A 600 -12.61 -4.49 6.35
C LEU A 600 -11.70 -4.48 5.13
N GLN A 601 -12.11 -5.09 4.02
CA GLN A 601 -11.23 -5.18 2.85
C GLN A 601 -11.85 -4.90 1.49
N ASN A 602 -11.06 -4.25 0.63
CA ASN A 602 -11.48 -3.96 -0.75
C ASN A 602 -12.85 -3.28 -0.80
N LEU A 603 -13.03 -2.26 0.04
CA LEU A 603 -14.22 -1.44 0.09
C LEU A 603 -13.96 -0.10 -0.58
N TRP A 604 -15.02 0.51 -1.12
CA TRP A 604 -15.01 1.93 -1.52
C TRP A 604 -16.01 2.67 -0.65
N GLY A 605 -15.56 3.58 0.21
CA GLY A 605 -16.41 4.47 1.01
C GLY A 605 -16.39 5.90 0.50
N GLU A 606 -17.55 6.57 0.39
CA GLU A 606 -17.61 7.98 -0.01
C GLU A 606 -18.86 8.75 0.43
N HIS A 607 -18.78 10.09 0.39
CA HIS A 607 -19.92 11.00 0.65
C HIS A 607 -20.63 10.75 1.99
N VAL A 608 -19.82 10.50 3.02
CA VAL A 608 -20.22 10.26 4.42
C VAL A 608 -19.35 11.08 5.36
N GLY A 609 -19.70 11.10 6.64
CA GLY A 609 -18.82 11.60 7.70
C GLY A 609 -17.49 10.87 7.76
N CYS A 610 -17.52 9.63 8.24
CA CYS A 610 -16.32 8.81 8.48
C CYS A 610 -16.47 7.41 7.88
N PHE A 611 -15.35 6.77 7.52
CA PHE A 611 -15.39 5.40 7.02
C PHE A 611 -15.40 4.36 8.15
N GLU A 612 -14.50 4.50 9.12
CA GLU A 612 -14.37 3.59 10.27
C GLU A 612 -14.19 4.38 11.59
N GLY A 613 -15.03 4.07 12.58
CA GLY A 613 -14.97 4.59 13.95
C GLY A 613 -16.16 4.10 14.78
N TRP A 614 -16.24 4.27 16.10
CA TRP A 614 -15.28 4.94 16.97
C TRP A 614 -14.75 4.11 18.12
N ASN A 615 -15.48 3.09 18.60
CA ASN A 615 -15.13 2.46 19.87
C ASN A 615 -14.83 0.97 19.72
N ASP A 616 -13.99 0.44 20.60
CA ASP A 616 -13.79 -0.98 20.88
C ASP A 616 -13.23 -1.83 19.72
N TRP A 617 -12.51 -1.21 18.79
CA TRP A 617 -11.79 -1.92 17.75
C TRP A 617 -10.56 -2.59 18.35
N SER A 618 -10.47 -3.91 18.25
CA SER A 618 -9.24 -4.60 18.64
C SER A 618 -8.84 -5.70 17.67
N ASN A 619 -7.52 -5.88 17.48
CA ASN A 619 -6.98 -6.93 16.61
C ASN A 619 -7.60 -6.93 15.19
N SER A 620 -8.06 -5.78 14.72
CA SER A 620 -8.81 -5.65 13.47
C SER A 620 -7.95 -5.14 12.33
N VAL A 621 -8.31 -5.49 11.10
CA VAL A 621 -7.56 -5.16 9.88
C VAL A 621 -8.42 -4.37 8.91
N ILE A 622 -7.98 -3.16 8.56
CA ILE A 622 -8.63 -2.28 7.59
C ILE A 622 -7.68 -2.16 6.39
N GLN A 623 -7.98 -2.85 5.29
CA GLN A 623 -7.01 -2.97 4.19
C GLN A 623 -7.56 -2.87 2.76
N ASN A 624 -6.72 -2.36 1.85
CA ASN A 624 -7.03 -2.31 0.41
C ASN A 624 -8.29 -1.50 0.07
N ASN A 625 -8.66 -0.53 0.92
CA ASN A 625 -9.87 0.26 0.73
C ASN A 625 -9.60 1.56 -0.06
N ARG A 626 -10.64 2.09 -0.69
CA ARG A 626 -10.69 3.44 -1.27
C ARG A 626 -11.62 4.28 -0.41
N ILE A 627 -11.13 5.35 0.19
CA ILE A 627 -11.91 6.22 1.07
C ILE A 627 -11.88 7.63 0.49
N MET A 628 -12.98 8.05 -0.09
CA MET A 628 -13.02 9.23 -0.96
C MET A 628 -14.03 10.25 -0.43
N ASN A 629 -13.68 11.53 -0.45
CA ASN A 629 -14.66 12.62 -0.33
C ASN A 629 -15.50 12.61 0.96
N THR A 630 -14.93 12.14 2.07
CA THR A 630 -15.56 12.17 3.40
C THR A 630 -15.64 13.59 3.98
N TYR A 631 -16.51 13.80 4.98
CA TYR A 631 -16.67 15.09 5.66
C TYR A 631 -15.90 15.20 6.97
N PHE A 632 -15.53 14.06 7.54
CA PHE A 632 -14.65 13.91 8.68
C PHE A 632 -13.51 12.95 8.31
N ASP A 633 -13.00 12.24 9.30
CA ASP A 633 -11.89 11.33 9.23
C ASP A 633 -12.15 10.20 8.24
N ALA A 634 -11.09 9.57 7.73
CA ALA A 634 -11.24 8.28 7.07
C ALA A 634 -11.24 7.14 8.10
N ILE A 635 -10.18 7.03 8.90
CA ILE A 635 -10.04 6.02 9.95
C ILE A 635 -9.80 6.72 11.27
N HIS A 636 -10.60 6.40 12.29
CA HIS A 636 -10.47 7.01 13.61
C HIS A 636 -10.39 5.95 14.71
N TRP A 637 -9.24 5.88 15.35
CA TRP A 637 -9.03 5.09 16.57
C TRP A 637 -9.01 6.00 17.79
N GLY A 638 -9.59 5.59 18.89
CA GLY A 638 -9.71 6.46 20.04
C GLY A 638 -10.94 6.18 20.88
N ASP A 639 -11.23 7.08 21.82
CA ASP A 639 -12.54 7.25 22.46
C ASP A 639 -13.23 5.99 23.06
N GLY A 640 -12.46 4.91 23.26
CA GLY A 640 -12.97 3.60 23.68
C GLY A 640 -11.93 2.49 23.90
N GLY A 641 -10.63 2.74 23.71
CA GLY A 641 -9.59 1.75 24.04
C GLY A 641 -9.16 0.85 22.89
N ASP A 642 -9.17 1.38 21.67
CA ASP A 642 -8.80 0.65 20.46
C ASP A 642 -7.36 0.12 20.50
N ALA A 643 -7.17 -1.16 20.23
CA ALA A 643 -5.86 -1.76 20.40
C ALA A 643 -5.47 -2.84 19.40
N ASN A 644 -4.20 -2.83 18.99
CA ASN A 644 -3.60 -3.81 18.09
C ASN A 644 -4.27 -3.85 16.70
N ASN A 645 -4.82 -2.73 16.24
CA ASN A 645 -5.42 -2.62 14.90
C ASN A 645 -4.37 -2.36 13.82
N LEU A 646 -4.68 -2.76 12.59
CA LEU A 646 -3.84 -2.60 11.41
C LEU A 646 -4.62 -1.95 10.27
N ALA A 647 -4.33 -0.68 9.97
CA ALA A 647 -4.78 -0.03 8.75
C ALA A 647 -3.68 -0.09 7.67
N GLN A 648 -3.88 -0.88 6.61
CA GLN A 648 -2.85 -1.04 5.59
C GLN A 648 -3.29 -0.97 4.14
N ASN A 649 -2.46 -0.39 3.29
CA ASN A 649 -2.70 -0.35 1.85
C ASN A 649 -4.03 0.33 1.46
N ASN A 650 -4.46 1.36 2.21
CA ASN A 650 -5.67 2.11 1.90
C ASN A 650 -5.32 3.38 1.10
N PHE A 651 -6.12 3.67 0.07
CA PHE A 651 -6.03 4.90 -0.70
C PHE A 651 -7.14 5.87 -0.26
N MET A 652 -6.78 7.10 0.07
CA MET A 652 -7.68 8.09 0.62
C MET A 652 -7.51 9.42 -0.12
N ARG A 653 -8.62 10.04 -0.53
CA ARG A 653 -8.59 11.31 -1.26
C ARG A 653 -9.75 12.23 -0.90
N GLY A 654 -9.50 13.54 -0.83
CA GLY A 654 -10.57 14.52 -0.66
C GLY A 654 -11.21 14.49 0.72
N LEU A 655 -10.43 14.22 1.77
CA LEU A 655 -10.95 14.04 3.13
C LEU A 655 -11.27 15.36 3.82
N GLY A 656 -12.26 15.32 4.70
CA GLY A 656 -12.75 16.46 5.47
C GLY A 656 -12.21 16.56 6.88
N ASP A 657 -11.47 15.57 7.37
CA ASP A 657 -10.60 15.66 8.53
C ASP A 657 -9.39 14.72 8.33
N ASP A 658 -8.81 14.24 9.43
CA ASP A 658 -7.68 13.33 9.49
C ASP A 658 -7.87 12.06 8.65
N GLY A 659 -6.85 11.71 7.85
CA GLY A 659 -6.85 10.44 7.12
C GLY A 659 -6.81 9.23 8.04
N VAL A 660 -5.85 9.20 8.95
CA VAL A 660 -5.83 8.20 10.04
C VAL A 660 -5.54 8.92 11.35
N ALA A 661 -6.48 8.89 12.27
CA ALA A 661 -6.36 9.52 13.58
C ALA A 661 -6.24 8.48 14.69
N GLN A 662 -5.44 8.82 15.70
CA GLN A 662 -5.53 8.24 17.03
C GLN A 662 -5.84 9.33 18.05
N VAL A 663 -7.02 9.30 18.68
CA VAL A 663 -7.48 10.35 19.60
C VAL A 663 -7.82 9.78 20.98
N ASN A 664 -7.13 10.22 22.03
CA ASN A 664 -7.34 9.70 23.38
C ASN A 664 -7.63 10.82 24.37
N LEU A 665 -8.90 11.00 24.69
CA LEU A 665 -9.38 12.00 25.65
C LEU A 665 -9.61 11.40 27.03
N MET A 666 -9.25 12.13 28.09
CA MET A 666 -9.31 11.66 29.49
C MET A 666 -10.74 11.43 30.03
N ASN A 667 -11.77 11.84 29.29
CA ASN A 667 -13.15 11.47 29.60
C ASN A 667 -13.48 10.03 29.19
N PHE A 668 -12.58 9.33 28.51
CA PHE A 668 -12.65 7.90 28.25
C PHE A 668 -11.67 7.15 29.17
N GLU A 669 -12.12 6.02 29.72
CA GLU A 669 -11.36 5.26 30.74
C GLU A 669 -10.13 4.54 30.16
N THR A 670 -10.14 4.28 28.85
CA THR A 670 -9.16 3.45 28.15
C THR A 670 -8.38 4.28 27.13
N VAL A 671 -7.10 3.92 26.95
CA VAL A 671 -6.18 4.57 26.01
C VAL A 671 -5.87 3.60 24.89
N ALA A 672 -6.08 4.04 23.66
CA ALA A 672 -5.75 3.30 22.44
C ALA A 672 -4.24 3.02 22.38
N HIS A 673 -3.88 1.80 21.97
CA HIS A 673 -2.49 1.37 21.97
C HIS A 673 -2.13 0.29 20.96
N ASN A 674 -0.86 0.25 20.56
CA ASN A 674 -0.31 -0.74 19.62
C ASN A 674 -0.99 -0.76 18.24
N ASN A 675 -1.65 0.33 17.85
CA ASN A 675 -2.23 0.44 16.52
C ASN A 675 -1.14 0.75 15.48
N THR A 676 -1.32 0.25 14.26
CA THR A 676 -0.38 0.48 13.16
C THR A 676 -1.12 0.91 11.90
N ALA A 677 -0.73 2.04 11.31
CA ALA A 677 -1.13 2.39 9.95
C ALA A 677 0.08 2.38 9.01
N GLN A 678 0.03 1.57 7.96
CA GLN A 678 1.14 1.39 7.03
C GLN A 678 0.78 1.29 5.57
N PHE A 679 1.65 1.75 4.68
CA PHE A 679 1.41 1.71 3.23
C PHE A 679 0.10 2.39 2.81
N ASN A 680 -0.36 3.42 3.52
CA ASN A 680 -1.55 4.17 3.11
C ASN A 680 -1.15 5.40 2.28
N THR A 681 -1.98 5.77 1.31
CA THR A 681 -1.85 7.02 0.54
C THR A 681 -3.00 7.94 0.90
N ILE A 682 -2.70 9.17 1.35
CA ILE A 682 -3.67 10.20 1.69
C ILE A 682 -3.36 11.44 0.87
N ILE A 683 -4.28 11.85 0.01
CA ILE A 683 -4.05 13.00 -0.88
C ILE A 683 -5.21 13.99 -0.93
N ALA A 684 -4.87 15.27 -1.13
CA ALA A 684 -5.85 16.32 -1.42
C ALA A 684 -6.95 16.48 -0.35
N SER A 685 -6.61 16.31 0.94
CA SER A 685 -7.53 16.59 2.05
C SER A 685 -7.81 18.09 2.12
N TYR A 686 -9.09 18.48 2.14
CA TYR A 686 -9.48 19.90 2.15
C TYR A 686 -9.58 20.46 3.58
N TRP A 687 -9.54 19.61 4.59
CA TRP A 687 -9.47 19.97 5.99
C TRP A 687 -8.84 18.83 6.80
N GLY A 688 -8.58 19.07 8.09
CA GLY A 688 -7.85 18.15 8.97
C GLY A 688 -6.45 17.84 8.45
N ARG A 689 -5.81 16.85 9.06
CA ARG A 689 -4.42 16.46 8.82
C ARG A 689 -4.35 15.23 7.91
N GLY A 690 -3.16 14.85 7.47
CA GLY A 690 -2.99 13.51 6.90
C GLY A 690 -3.14 12.45 7.98
N MET A 691 -2.36 12.56 9.05
CA MET A 691 -2.39 11.68 10.21
C MET A 691 -2.29 12.47 11.51
N SER A 692 -2.80 11.90 12.61
CA SER A 692 -2.75 12.53 13.93
C SER A 692 -2.55 11.54 15.07
N ASP A 693 -1.73 11.94 16.04
CA ASP A 693 -1.67 11.30 17.37
C ASP A 693 -2.03 12.36 18.42
N VAL A 694 -3.21 12.21 19.01
CA VAL A 694 -3.84 13.15 19.95
C VAL A 694 -3.93 12.49 21.34
N GLY A 695 -2.78 12.35 22.00
CA GLY A 695 -2.63 11.50 23.18
C GLY A 695 -2.76 10.01 22.82
N GLY A 696 -2.03 9.12 23.49
CA GLY A 696 -2.06 7.69 23.16
C GLY A 696 -0.77 6.95 23.45
N SER A 697 -0.75 5.63 23.21
CA SER A 697 0.46 4.82 23.42
C SER A 697 0.82 3.95 22.22
N SER A 698 2.10 3.80 21.93
CA SER A 698 2.65 2.78 21.02
C SER A 698 2.05 2.78 19.60
N LEU A 699 1.67 3.95 19.07
CA LEU A 699 1.17 4.11 17.71
C LEU A 699 2.31 4.04 16.70
N ILE A 700 2.10 3.32 15.59
CA ILE A 700 3.07 3.21 14.51
C ILE A 700 2.45 3.69 13.20
N TYR A 701 3.04 4.74 12.62
CA TYR A 701 2.78 5.17 11.26
C TYR A 701 4.02 4.89 10.41
N ARG A 702 3.90 3.97 9.46
CA ARG A 702 5.04 3.52 8.66
C ARG A 702 4.77 3.44 7.16
N ASP A 703 5.71 3.89 6.34
CA ASP A 703 5.65 3.70 4.88
C ASP A 703 4.39 4.31 4.23
N ASN A 704 3.84 5.38 4.79
CA ASN A 704 2.69 6.08 4.22
C ASN A 704 3.13 7.21 3.27
N VAL A 705 2.24 7.61 2.36
CA VAL A 705 2.37 8.81 1.51
C VAL A 705 1.25 9.77 1.84
N ILE A 706 1.60 11.00 2.17
CA ILE A 706 0.68 12.09 2.50
C ILE A 706 1.04 13.24 1.56
N ASP A 707 0.10 13.68 0.73
CA ASP A 707 0.32 14.78 -0.22
C ASP A 707 -0.84 15.77 -0.21
N SER A 708 -0.54 17.06 -0.32
CA SER A 708 -1.54 18.09 -0.61
C SER A 708 -2.65 18.17 0.45
N THR A 709 -2.30 18.00 1.72
CA THR A 709 -3.24 18.24 2.82
C THR A 709 -3.39 19.74 3.06
N TYR A 710 -4.60 20.20 3.37
CA TYR A 710 -4.82 21.61 3.72
C TYR A 710 -4.13 21.98 5.04
N ASN A 711 -4.20 21.15 6.09
CA ASN A 711 -3.40 21.38 7.30
C ASN A 711 -2.11 20.54 7.28
N ALA A 712 -1.56 20.22 8.45
CA ALA A 712 -0.37 19.39 8.58
C ALA A 712 -0.53 18.03 7.88
N GLY A 713 0.55 17.52 7.33
CA GLY A 713 0.59 16.13 6.87
C GLY A 713 0.52 15.18 8.06
N MET A 714 1.20 15.51 9.15
CA MET A 714 1.13 14.80 10.42
C MET A 714 1.13 15.79 11.58
N ILE A 715 0.28 15.57 12.60
CA ILE A 715 0.35 16.30 13.86
C ILE A 715 0.57 15.36 15.05
N VAL A 716 1.46 15.78 15.95
CA VAL A 716 1.68 15.16 17.26
C VAL A 716 1.21 16.17 18.29
N THR A 717 0.09 15.89 18.97
CA THR A 717 -0.56 16.90 19.81
C THR A 717 -1.16 16.37 21.10
N THR A 718 -1.14 17.21 22.12
CA THR A 718 -1.94 17.01 23.33
C THR A 718 -2.93 18.15 23.50
N GLU A 719 -3.77 18.33 22.48
CA GLU A 719 -4.78 19.38 22.45
C GLU A 719 -5.99 19.06 23.35
N PRO A 720 -6.58 20.07 24.02
CA PRO A 720 -7.88 19.94 24.66
C PRO A 720 -8.96 20.06 23.59
N VAL A 721 -9.45 18.92 23.07
CA VAL A 721 -10.52 18.89 22.06
C VAL A 721 -11.75 19.70 22.53
N GLU A 722 -11.98 19.75 23.85
CA GLU A 722 -12.81 20.75 24.54
C GLU A 722 -12.20 21.09 25.92
N PRO A 723 -12.52 22.24 26.57
CA PRO A 723 -11.97 22.59 27.89
C PRO A 723 -12.17 21.55 29.00
N THR A 724 -13.16 20.67 28.85
CA THR A 724 -13.47 19.56 29.78
C THR A 724 -12.94 18.20 29.34
N LYS A 725 -12.25 18.12 28.20
CA LYS A 725 -11.78 16.88 27.57
C LYS A 725 -10.28 16.98 27.23
N PRO A 726 -9.39 17.02 28.24
CA PRO A 726 -7.95 17.01 27.98
C PRO A 726 -7.52 15.67 27.38
N SER A 727 -6.57 15.68 26.45
CA SER A 727 -5.99 14.45 25.90
C SER A 727 -5.01 13.79 26.86
N TYR A 728 -4.77 12.48 26.73
CA TYR A 728 -3.71 11.78 27.46
C TYR A 728 -2.30 12.20 27.01
N THR A 729 -1.28 11.80 27.79
CA THR A 729 0.14 11.86 27.39
C THR A 729 0.37 10.98 26.16
N ILE A 730 1.21 11.46 25.24
CA ILE A 730 1.70 10.65 24.12
C ILE A 730 2.88 9.80 24.60
N ASN A 731 2.88 8.50 24.32
CA ASN A 731 3.96 7.60 24.72
C ASN A 731 4.31 6.60 23.62
N GLY A 732 5.53 6.64 23.07
CA GLY A 732 6.02 5.56 22.19
C GLY A 732 5.54 5.65 20.74
N LEU A 733 5.11 6.84 20.28
CA LEU A 733 4.81 7.09 18.87
C LEU A 733 6.03 6.80 17.99
N LYS A 734 5.81 6.12 16.87
CA LYS A 734 6.81 5.91 15.81
C LYS A 734 6.25 6.37 14.47
N PHE A 735 6.85 7.41 13.89
CA PHE A 735 6.56 7.90 12.56
C PHE A 735 7.77 7.62 11.66
N GLN A 736 7.71 6.53 10.89
CA GLN A 736 8.88 5.94 10.23
C GLN A 736 8.69 5.79 8.72
N ARG A 737 9.67 6.24 7.93
CA ARG A 737 9.68 6.06 6.47
C ARG A 737 8.43 6.59 5.76
N ASN A 738 7.79 7.64 6.26
CA ASN A 738 6.66 8.26 5.58
C ASN A 738 7.14 9.36 4.63
N THR A 739 6.38 9.61 3.57
CA THR A 739 6.55 10.78 2.71
C THR A 739 5.43 11.77 3.01
N ILE A 740 5.80 13.02 3.32
CA ILE A 740 4.89 14.16 3.39
C ILE A 740 5.31 15.14 2.30
N ASN A 741 4.38 15.54 1.44
CA ASN A 741 4.62 16.50 0.38
C ASN A 741 3.49 17.54 0.32
N ASN A 742 3.80 18.80 -0.04
CA ASN A 742 2.81 19.86 -0.23
C ASN A 742 1.81 20.02 0.93
N ALA A 743 2.28 19.96 2.16
CA ALA A 743 1.44 19.96 3.37
C ALA A 743 1.78 21.12 4.31
N GLY A 744 0.83 21.46 5.19
CA GLY A 744 0.90 22.63 6.06
C GLY A 744 0.24 23.85 5.41
N HIS A 745 -0.18 24.82 6.22
CA HIS A 745 -0.86 26.03 5.72
C HIS A 745 -0.73 27.20 6.69
N THR A 746 -0.55 28.40 6.13
CA THR A 746 -0.28 29.63 6.90
C THR A 746 -1.46 30.09 7.76
N GLY A 747 -2.70 29.88 7.31
CA GLY A 747 -3.90 30.31 8.03
C GLY A 747 -4.13 29.59 9.37
N HIS A 748 -3.60 28.36 9.52
CA HIS A 748 -3.65 27.56 10.75
C HIS A 748 -2.28 27.46 11.44
N ASN A 749 -1.25 28.09 10.89
CA ASN A 749 0.14 28.00 11.36
C ASN A 749 0.66 26.56 11.52
N HIS A 750 0.20 25.65 10.65
CA HIS A 750 0.63 24.25 10.66
C HIS A 750 1.82 24.04 9.74
N ALA A 751 2.81 23.31 10.23
CA ALA A 751 3.93 22.76 9.45
C ALA A 751 3.52 21.45 8.76
N SER A 752 4.35 20.93 7.83
CA SER A 752 4.09 19.62 7.22
C SER A 752 4.07 18.49 8.26
N LEU A 753 4.99 18.54 9.24
CA LEU A 753 4.94 17.74 10.47
C LEU A 753 4.98 18.70 11.67
N HIS A 754 3.93 18.72 12.47
CA HIS A 754 3.76 19.72 13.51
C HIS A 754 3.65 19.08 14.90
N PHE A 755 4.32 19.68 15.89
CA PHE A 755 4.25 19.29 17.31
C PHE A 755 3.65 20.42 18.11
N TRP A 756 2.48 20.16 18.69
CA TRP A 756 1.73 21.12 19.50
C TRP A 756 1.28 20.47 20.82
N LEU A 757 1.98 20.75 21.93
CA LEU A 757 1.64 20.17 23.24
C LEU A 757 0.98 21.22 24.13
N ASP A 758 -0.29 21.00 24.51
CA ASP A 758 -1.09 22.01 25.21
C ASP A 758 -1.58 21.58 26.60
N VAL A 759 -1.91 20.30 26.83
CA VAL A 759 -2.36 19.85 28.16
C VAL A 759 -1.49 18.77 28.81
N ASN A 760 -0.70 18.03 28.04
CA ASN A 760 0.10 16.92 28.54
C ASN A 760 1.45 16.75 27.82
N PRO A 761 2.46 16.14 28.45
CA PRO A 761 3.75 15.87 27.81
C PRO A 761 3.65 14.78 26.74
N MET A 762 4.76 14.60 26.01
CA MET A 762 5.01 13.42 25.18
C MET A 762 6.27 12.71 25.65
N GLN A 763 6.37 11.41 25.39
CA GLN A 763 7.50 10.59 25.79
C GLN A 763 7.80 9.56 24.70
N ASN A 764 9.08 9.25 24.49
CA ASN A 764 9.53 8.11 23.66
C ASN A 764 9.10 8.21 22.19
N VAL A 765 9.02 9.43 21.65
CA VAL A 765 8.59 9.67 20.27
C VAL A 765 9.76 9.48 19.30
N ARG A 766 9.55 8.76 18.21
CA ARG A 766 10.55 8.57 17.15
C ARG A 766 10.05 9.03 15.80
N ILE A 767 10.79 9.95 15.18
CA ILE A 767 10.53 10.46 13.84
C ILE A 767 11.73 10.08 12.99
N GLU A 768 11.57 9.10 12.11
CA GLU A 768 12.73 8.46 11.47
C GLU A 768 12.52 8.23 9.97
N LEU A 769 13.56 8.49 9.18
CA LEU A 769 13.59 8.21 7.74
C LEU A 769 12.48 8.87 6.92
N ASN A 770 11.84 9.90 7.43
CA ASN A 770 10.75 10.55 6.71
C ASN A 770 11.30 11.47 5.63
N THR A 771 10.56 11.59 4.53
CA THR A 771 10.82 12.60 3.49
C THR A 771 9.74 13.65 3.60
N ILE A 772 10.11 14.89 3.90
CA ILE A 772 9.19 15.99 4.15
C ILE A 772 9.56 17.11 3.20
N THR A 773 8.75 17.33 2.17
CA THR A 773 9.09 18.24 1.08
C THR A 773 7.99 19.23 0.75
N ASN A 774 8.41 20.38 0.25
CA ASN A 774 7.52 21.37 -0.37
C ASN A 774 6.38 21.84 0.55
N GLY A 775 6.61 21.90 1.86
CA GLY A 775 5.63 22.44 2.81
C GLY A 775 5.31 23.91 2.53
N GLU A 776 4.03 24.29 2.67
CA GLU A 776 3.60 25.69 2.47
C GLU A 776 4.11 26.62 3.57
N THR A 777 4.53 26.05 4.69
CA THR A 777 5.11 26.71 5.86
C THR A 777 6.46 26.07 6.16
N GLU A 778 6.71 25.60 7.39
CA GLU A 778 7.86 24.77 7.74
C GLU A 778 7.67 23.29 7.39
N GLY A 779 8.78 22.59 7.18
CA GLY A 779 8.79 21.13 7.08
C GLY A 779 8.45 20.50 8.42
N ILE A 780 9.21 20.84 9.46
CA ILE A 780 8.93 20.39 10.83
C ILE A 780 8.93 21.58 11.78
N HIS A 781 7.90 21.68 12.62
CA HIS A 781 7.80 22.72 13.65
C HIS A 781 7.46 22.12 15.01
N ILE A 782 8.20 22.54 16.05
CA ILE A 782 7.90 22.27 17.45
C ILE A 782 7.56 23.60 18.13
N ASP A 783 6.30 23.73 18.55
CA ASP A 783 5.81 24.91 19.24
C ASP A 783 6.48 25.09 20.61
N ASN A 784 6.61 26.34 21.05
CA ASN A 784 7.00 26.61 22.43
C ASN A 784 5.88 26.15 23.37
N THR A 785 6.24 25.39 24.40
CA THR A 785 5.26 24.74 25.28
C THR A 785 5.77 24.64 26.72
N ALA A 786 4.85 24.55 27.68
CA ALA A 786 5.15 24.24 29.08
C ALA A 786 5.31 22.73 29.34
N TYR A 787 5.04 21.90 28.34
CA TYR A 787 5.09 20.44 28.42
C TYR A 787 6.32 19.92 27.71
N GLY A 788 7.06 19.00 28.34
CA GLY A 788 8.34 18.51 27.84
C GLY A 788 8.34 17.04 27.45
N ASP A 789 9.50 16.59 27.02
CA ASP A 789 9.86 15.17 26.98
C ASP A 789 10.73 14.83 28.19
N SER A 790 10.09 14.59 29.33
CA SER A 790 10.79 14.31 30.60
C SER A 790 11.64 13.04 30.56
N GLY A 791 11.40 12.15 29.58
CA GLY A 791 12.21 10.96 29.36
C GLY A 791 13.50 11.24 28.59
N GLY A 792 13.57 12.35 27.83
CA GLY A 792 14.70 12.67 26.95
C GLY A 792 14.96 11.62 25.87
N ARG A 793 13.91 10.87 25.50
CA ARG A 793 14.02 9.72 24.58
C ARG A 793 13.51 10.03 23.18
N THR A 794 13.02 11.25 22.94
CA THR A 794 12.56 11.69 21.62
C THR A 794 13.74 11.79 20.66
N GLN A 795 13.59 11.19 19.48
CA GLN A 795 14.65 11.08 18.48
C GLN A 795 14.13 11.43 17.11
N PHE A 796 14.83 12.35 16.44
CA PHE A 796 14.63 12.63 15.02
C PHE A 796 15.86 12.12 14.27
N SER A 797 15.69 11.07 13.46
CA SER A 797 16.82 10.38 12.84
C SER A 797 16.63 10.22 11.33
N PHE A 798 17.61 10.64 10.54
CA PHE A 798 17.69 10.42 9.08
C PHE A 798 16.47 10.91 8.30
N ASN A 799 15.79 11.92 8.79
CA ASN A 799 14.74 12.58 8.05
C ASN A 799 15.36 13.52 7.01
N ILE A 800 14.66 13.70 5.89
CA ILE A 800 15.00 14.65 4.84
C ILE A 800 13.92 15.71 4.84
N ALA A 801 14.28 16.95 5.15
CA ALA A 801 13.40 18.11 5.00
C ALA A 801 13.97 19.06 3.96
N SER A 802 13.21 19.40 2.91
CA SER A 802 13.68 20.31 1.85
C SER A 802 12.55 20.95 1.06
N GLY A 803 12.79 22.09 0.41
CA GLY A 803 11.79 22.76 -0.43
C GLY A 803 10.64 23.44 0.33
N ASN A 804 10.68 23.45 1.68
CA ASN A 804 9.66 24.08 2.52
C ASN A 804 9.77 25.61 2.45
N THR A 805 8.63 26.29 2.44
CA THR A 805 8.52 27.73 2.15
C THR A 805 9.18 28.62 3.20
N LEU A 806 9.07 28.25 4.49
CA LEU A 806 9.63 29.03 5.60
C LEU A 806 10.97 28.47 6.08
N ALA A 807 10.96 27.27 6.64
CA ALA A 807 12.15 26.57 7.14
C ALA A 807 11.97 25.05 7.02
N SER A 808 13.06 24.30 6.98
CA SER A 808 12.97 22.83 6.96
C SER A 808 12.80 22.23 8.36
N TYR A 809 13.33 22.88 9.40
CA TYR A 809 13.15 22.52 10.80
C TYR A 809 13.16 23.76 11.69
N THR A 810 12.19 23.84 12.61
CA THR A 810 12.11 24.86 13.66
C THR A 810 11.79 24.20 14.99
N ASN A 811 12.54 24.54 16.04
CA ASN A 811 12.22 24.17 17.42
C ASN A 811 12.16 25.41 18.30
N ALA A 812 10.95 25.78 18.72
CA ALA A 812 10.71 26.92 19.61
C ALA A 812 10.66 26.52 21.09
N SER A 813 10.69 25.22 21.43
CA SER A 813 10.59 24.72 22.80
C SER A 813 11.96 24.45 23.43
N SER A 814 12.13 24.87 24.69
CA SER A 814 13.27 24.44 25.52
C SER A 814 13.03 23.14 26.28
N LEU A 815 11.79 22.63 26.28
CA LEU A 815 11.39 21.43 27.05
C LEU A 815 11.24 20.19 26.18
N VAL A 816 11.06 20.38 24.87
CA VAL A 816 11.08 19.32 23.87
C VAL A 816 12.39 19.44 23.09
N VAL A 817 13.38 18.63 23.45
CA VAL A 817 14.71 18.67 22.84
C VAL A 817 15.04 17.30 22.26
N PRO A 818 14.61 17.02 21.01
CA PRO A 818 14.91 15.75 20.35
C PRO A 818 16.41 15.56 20.16
N THR A 819 16.87 14.32 20.26
CA THR A 819 18.20 13.97 19.74
C THR A 819 18.14 13.94 18.22
N LEU A 820 18.99 14.74 17.55
CA LEU A 820 19.06 14.82 16.08
C LEU A 820 20.21 13.96 15.54
N ASN A 821 19.90 12.99 14.66
CA ASN A 821 20.91 12.10 14.09
C ASN A 821 20.77 12.00 12.57
N GLY A 822 21.78 12.44 11.82
CA GLY A 822 21.86 12.19 10.37
C GLY A 822 20.71 12.79 9.54
N ASN A 823 19.93 13.74 10.09
CA ASN A 823 18.90 14.44 9.34
C ASN A 823 19.54 15.38 8.30
N SER A 824 18.85 15.57 7.19
CA SER A 824 19.23 16.51 6.13
C SER A 824 18.24 17.66 6.09
N GLY A 825 18.77 18.90 6.10
CA GLY A 825 17.97 20.13 6.07
C GLY A 825 17.49 20.64 7.42
N PHE A 826 17.87 19.99 8.53
CA PHE A 826 17.49 20.39 9.89
C PHE A 826 18.40 21.48 10.46
#